data_AF-A0A359HIP4-F1
#
_entry.id   AF-A0A359HIP4-F1
#
_cell.length_a   1.000
_cell.length_b   1.000
_cell.length_c   1.000
_cell.angle_alpha   90.00
_cell.angle_beta   90.00
_cell.angle_gamma   90.00
#
_symmetry.space_group_name_H-M   'P 1'
#
loop_
_entity.id
_entity.type
_entity.pdbx_description
1 polymer ?
#
loop_
_entity_poly.entity_id
_entity_poly.type
_entity_poly.pdbx_seq_one_letter_code
_entity_poly.pdbx_strand_id
1 'polypeptide(L)'
;MSKTDKPFPKWLHSLLSVALLVLVIWAGVDIYQIAGHGAFLGHFDKIWGAIFIGYLIFSTAFLIGLMAALWLPEKTITLIRPVLKIRNYGWLRWPLAVLTVTWPAYILLYTSYGFDFSPFGIRLYFFVAAVILGGLLLTTDSQKICSGLGILQSIILFGAVFLMAKSFVTVTNFPLSLTWSEGNRMWDYSVLWGRDLYIYPVDKPLEAYIDQGRQSLWGLPFLIPGITIAEVRLWSALVFTVPYALFGWILFHTPEIKSRGWVLAGLWVMLFLNQGPIYTPLVLAAILVALPRRWPLLIALPLIFVAGYYAQLSRLTWMFAPGIWAAMMAINDHPLEFSRAKLKSWGIVAAHGLAGFLGGFGISGWKRLQSYFGNISTNVTAANLPDPNAAAPAMSAAPPTGGAVAVTDQALLWARLWPNPTYREGVLLGLLLAIGPLLIFLLYLVITKLWKLNNWQKLGLALPLLAFMAVGIVISVKIGGGSNLHNLDMLLVALVFVAAFGWERGGYETIIHIESVPHWLQGVILLLVAIPAFYPVIDAYPLELPPVAPVEWTLEAIQSESDQAVAAGGEVLFMDQRQLLTFGFIKNVPLVAEYEKKIVMDKAMSGDAEYFADFYRDLANQRFALIITEPQNIRYATADDDWSQENDVWVEWVTKALLCYYEPRHEIKKTAVWILVPRAEPACVFP
;
A
#
# COMPACT_ATOMS: atom_id res chain seq x y z
N MET A 1 -12.41 35.28 -29.99
CA MET A 1 -11.13 34.52 -29.87
C MET A 1 -10.17 35.37 -29.06
N SER A 2 -9.92 35.00 -27.80
CA SER A 2 -8.95 35.71 -26.96
C SER A 2 -7.52 35.30 -27.37
N LYS A 3 -6.56 36.21 -27.23
CA LYS A 3 -5.18 36.16 -27.75
C LYS A 3 -4.27 35.06 -27.16
N THR A 4 -4.79 34.06 -26.45
CA THR A 4 -4.00 33.12 -25.64
C THR A 4 -3.97 31.67 -26.09
N ASP A 5 -4.80 31.24 -27.05
CA ASP A 5 -4.74 29.87 -27.57
C ASP A 5 -3.64 29.75 -28.63
N LYS A 6 -2.38 29.69 -28.21
CA LYS A 6 -1.31 29.27 -29.12
C LYS A 6 -1.57 27.79 -29.45
N PRO A 7 -1.77 27.42 -30.73
CA PRO A 7 -1.91 26.02 -31.08
C PRO A 7 -0.66 25.27 -30.66
N PHE A 8 -0.83 24.04 -30.18
CA PHE A 8 0.29 23.15 -29.85
C PHE A 8 1.27 23.10 -31.03
N PRO A 9 2.58 23.06 -30.75
CA PRO A 9 3.56 23.03 -31.81
C PRO A 9 3.41 21.72 -32.59
N LYS A 10 3.49 21.79 -33.93
CA LYS A 10 3.27 20.63 -34.81
C LYS A 10 4.13 19.41 -34.47
N TRP A 11 5.34 19.62 -33.97
CA TRP A 11 6.23 18.52 -33.54
C TRP A 11 5.64 17.70 -32.38
N LEU A 12 4.87 18.34 -31.49
CA LEU A 12 4.21 17.64 -30.38
C LEU A 12 3.04 16.79 -30.87
N HIS A 13 2.29 17.28 -31.87
CA HIS A 13 1.26 16.46 -32.53
C HIS A 13 1.88 15.22 -33.17
N SER A 14 3.00 15.39 -33.89
CA SER A 14 3.74 14.25 -34.47
C SER A 14 4.22 13.27 -33.40
N LEU A 15 4.77 13.76 -32.29
CA LEU A 15 5.23 12.90 -31.19
C LEU A 15 4.07 12.10 -30.57
N LEU A 16 2.93 12.76 -30.29
CA LEU A 16 1.73 12.10 -29.76
C LEU A 16 1.16 11.08 -30.75
N SER A 17 1.13 11.42 -32.05
CA SER A 17 0.71 10.50 -33.10
C SER A 17 1.58 9.24 -33.15
N VAL A 18 2.90 9.39 -33.08
CA VAL A 18 3.84 8.25 -33.05
C VAL A 18 3.66 7.44 -31.79
N ALA A 19 3.56 8.08 -30.62
CA ALA A 19 3.37 7.38 -29.34
C ALA A 19 2.07 6.54 -29.32
N LEU A 20 0.96 7.09 -29.83
CA LEU A 20 -0.31 6.37 -29.94
C LEU A 20 -0.22 5.21 -30.92
N LEU A 21 0.43 5.40 -32.07
CA LEU A 21 0.65 4.32 -33.03
C LEU A 21 1.49 3.19 -32.44
N VAL A 22 2.59 3.53 -31.77
CA VAL A 22 3.47 2.55 -31.08
C VAL A 22 2.68 1.78 -30.01
N LEU A 23 1.86 2.46 -29.22
CA LEU A 23 1.04 1.82 -28.19
C LEU A 23 0.02 0.84 -28.79
N VAL A 24 -0.67 1.23 -29.88
CA VAL A 24 -1.62 0.36 -30.59
C VAL A 24 -0.90 -0.84 -31.23
N ILE A 25 0.28 -0.64 -31.80
CA ILE A 25 1.06 -1.75 -32.35
C ILE A 25 1.51 -2.69 -31.21
N TRP A 26 2.02 -2.14 -30.11
CA TRP A 26 2.50 -2.93 -28.98
C TRP A 26 1.38 -3.75 -28.34
N ALA A 27 0.25 -3.14 -27.99
CA ALA A 27 -0.90 -3.89 -27.47
C ALA A 27 -1.44 -4.91 -28.50
N GLY A 28 -1.31 -4.63 -29.81
CA GLY A 28 -1.65 -5.57 -30.86
C GLY A 28 -0.72 -6.78 -30.92
N VAL A 29 0.58 -6.57 -30.71
CA VAL A 29 1.58 -7.64 -30.59
C VAL A 29 1.29 -8.49 -29.36
N ASP A 30 1.00 -7.87 -28.22
CA ASP A 30 0.66 -8.58 -26.99
C ASP A 30 -0.59 -9.46 -27.18
N ILE A 31 -1.67 -8.91 -27.76
CA ILE A 31 -2.91 -9.68 -28.04
C ILE A 31 -2.64 -10.80 -29.04
N TYR A 32 -1.82 -10.56 -30.06
CA TYR A 32 -1.45 -11.59 -31.04
C TYR A 32 -0.69 -12.74 -30.38
N GLN A 33 0.25 -12.45 -29.47
CA GLN A 33 1.02 -13.47 -28.75
C GLN A 33 0.12 -14.34 -27.87
N ILE A 34 -0.86 -13.75 -27.19
CA ILE A 34 -1.87 -14.47 -26.41
C ILE A 34 -2.72 -15.36 -27.32
N ALA A 35 -3.24 -14.78 -28.40
CA ALA A 35 -4.24 -15.40 -29.26
C ALA A 35 -3.66 -16.47 -30.21
N GLY A 36 -2.36 -16.42 -30.53
CA GLY A 36 -1.71 -17.28 -31.51
C GLY A 36 -0.95 -18.48 -30.93
N HIS A 37 -0.94 -18.69 -29.61
CA HIS A 37 -0.11 -19.72 -28.92
C HIS A 37 1.36 -19.75 -29.38
N GLY A 38 1.91 -18.62 -29.85
CA GLY A 38 3.27 -18.53 -30.39
C GLY A 38 3.46 -19.02 -31.84
N ALA A 39 2.42 -19.43 -32.57
CA ALA A 39 2.50 -19.75 -33.99
C ALA A 39 2.36 -18.49 -34.85
N PHE A 40 3.36 -18.22 -35.71
CA PHE A 40 3.26 -17.15 -36.71
C PHE A 40 2.28 -17.59 -37.82
N LEU A 41 1.08 -17.00 -37.78
CA LEU A 41 -0.07 -17.17 -38.70
C LEU A 41 -0.82 -18.51 -38.58
N GLY A 42 -2.11 -18.45 -38.21
CA GLY A 42 -3.11 -19.39 -38.74
C GLY A 42 -3.92 -20.24 -37.75
N HIS A 43 -3.62 -20.24 -36.46
CA HIS A 43 -4.34 -21.08 -35.48
C HIS A 43 -4.93 -20.26 -34.33
N PHE A 44 -5.81 -19.30 -34.66
CA PHE A 44 -6.64 -18.66 -33.64
C PHE A 44 -7.77 -19.60 -33.21
N ASP A 45 -7.99 -19.72 -31.90
CA ASP A 45 -9.31 -20.10 -31.41
C ASP A 45 -10.35 -19.07 -31.93
N LYS A 46 -11.59 -19.51 -32.20
CA LYS A 46 -12.64 -18.65 -32.77
C LYS A 46 -12.90 -17.40 -31.92
N ILE A 47 -12.85 -17.53 -30.60
CA ILE A 47 -13.08 -16.41 -29.67
C ILE A 47 -11.91 -15.43 -29.74
N TRP A 48 -10.68 -15.95 -29.67
CA TRP A 48 -9.47 -15.11 -29.72
C TRP A 48 -9.26 -14.44 -31.07
N GLY A 49 -9.62 -15.11 -32.17
CA GLY A 49 -9.65 -14.51 -33.50
C GLY A 49 -10.67 -13.37 -33.59
N ALA A 50 -11.87 -13.55 -33.02
CA ALA A 50 -12.87 -12.48 -32.96
C ALA A 50 -12.42 -11.30 -32.09
N ILE A 51 -11.80 -11.55 -30.93
CA ILE A 51 -11.22 -10.52 -30.05
C ILE A 51 -10.13 -9.75 -30.79
N PHE A 52 -9.22 -10.43 -31.48
CA PHE A 52 -8.14 -9.80 -32.22
C PHE A 52 -8.65 -8.95 -33.39
N ILE A 53 -9.59 -9.47 -34.19
CA ILE A 53 -10.23 -8.69 -35.27
C ILE A 53 -10.97 -7.49 -34.70
N GLY A 54 -11.73 -7.67 -33.61
CA GLY A 54 -12.43 -6.59 -32.91
C GLY A 54 -11.45 -5.53 -32.41
N TYR A 55 -10.32 -5.94 -31.85
CA TYR A 55 -9.22 -5.05 -31.45
C TYR A 55 -8.67 -4.27 -32.64
N LEU A 56 -8.38 -4.91 -33.77
CA LEU A 56 -7.86 -4.23 -34.96
C LEU A 56 -8.85 -3.19 -35.51
N ILE A 57 -10.13 -3.55 -35.61
CA ILE A 57 -11.19 -2.65 -36.09
C ILE A 57 -11.32 -1.46 -35.14
N PHE A 58 -11.48 -1.72 -33.84
CA PHE A 58 -11.64 -0.67 -32.83
C PHE A 58 -10.41 0.24 -32.78
N SER A 59 -9.21 -0.33 -32.71
CA SER A 59 -7.97 0.44 -32.57
C SER A 59 -7.65 1.25 -33.82
N THR A 60 -7.96 0.72 -35.02
CA THR A 60 -7.84 1.47 -36.28
C THR A 60 -8.81 2.65 -36.31
N ALA A 61 -10.08 2.42 -35.98
CA ALA A 61 -11.09 3.48 -35.93
C ALA A 61 -10.75 4.54 -34.86
N PHE A 62 -10.32 4.08 -33.68
CA PHE A 62 -9.90 4.93 -32.58
C PHE A 62 -8.67 5.77 -32.94
N LEU A 63 -7.65 5.16 -33.54
CA LEU A 63 -6.45 5.86 -33.99
C LEU A 63 -6.79 6.88 -35.08
N ILE A 64 -7.57 6.52 -36.09
CA ILE A 64 -8.02 7.47 -37.15
C ILE A 64 -8.78 8.63 -36.51
N GLY A 65 -9.70 8.35 -35.58
CA GLY A 65 -10.45 9.37 -34.86
C GLY A 65 -9.55 10.31 -34.06
N LEU A 66 -8.54 9.78 -33.36
CA LEU A 66 -7.56 10.58 -32.62
C LEU A 66 -6.64 11.39 -33.52
N MET A 67 -6.16 10.81 -34.63
CA MET A 67 -5.36 11.54 -35.60
C MET A 67 -6.18 12.67 -36.22
N ALA A 68 -7.43 12.42 -36.59
CA ALA A 68 -8.34 13.46 -37.07
C ALA A 68 -8.60 14.54 -36.00
N ALA A 69 -8.76 14.16 -34.72
CA ALA A 69 -8.93 15.10 -33.62
C ALA A 69 -7.69 15.99 -33.41
N LEU A 70 -6.49 15.43 -33.51
CA LEU A 70 -5.22 16.15 -33.33
C LEU A 70 -4.88 17.06 -34.52
N TRP A 71 -5.07 16.58 -35.75
CA TRP A 71 -4.61 17.26 -36.96
C TRP A 71 -5.69 18.09 -37.66
N LEU A 72 -6.97 17.74 -37.48
CA LEU A 72 -8.12 18.39 -38.12
C LEU A 72 -9.22 18.70 -37.10
N PRO A 73 -8.93 19.41 -35.98
CA PRO A 73 -9.85 19.54 -34.85
C PRO A 73 -11.21 20.13 -35.23
N GLU A 74 -11.26 21.18 -36.06
CA GLU A 74 -12.52 21.81 -36.47
C GLU A 74 -13.42 20.88 -37.30
N LYS A 75 -12.82 20.13 -38.22
CA LYS A 75 -13.55 19.14 -39.04
C LYS A 75 -14.07 18.01 -38.17
N THR A 76 -13.24 17.52 -37.26
CA THR A 76 -13.60 16.48 -36.31
C THR A 76 -14.75 16.94 -35.41
N ILE A 77 -14.64 18.11 -34.77
CA ILE A 77 -15.71 18.69 -33.94
C ILE A 77 -17.01 18.80 -34.73
N THR A 78 -16.95 19.21 -36.00
CA THR A 78 -18.13 19.30 -36.86
C THR A 78 -18.76 17.93 -37.10
N LEU A 79 -17.94 16.91 -37.38
CA LEU A 79 -18.37 15.53 -37.61
C LEU A 79 -19.00 14.89 -36.36
N ILE A 80 -18.35 15.04 -35.19
CA ILE A 80 -18.80 14.42 -33.93
C ILE A 80 -19.74 15.32 -33.12
N ARG A 81 -20.16 16.48 -33.66
CA ARG A 81 -21.04 17.42 -32.98
C ARG A 81 -22.31 16.77 -32.39
N PRO A 82 -22.99 15.81 -33.04
CA PRO A 82 -24.12 15.12 -32.44
C PRO A 82 -23.73 14.38 -31.15
N VAL A 83 -22.58 13.72 -31.13
CA VAL A 83 -22.03 13.02 -29.95
C VAL A 83 -21.63 14.02 -28.86
N LEU A 84 -21.01 15.15 -29.24
CA LEU A 84 -20.68 16.23 -28.30
C LEU A 84 -21.92 16.91 -27.70
N LYS A 85 -23.08 16.84 -28.38
CA LYS A 85 -24.36 17.25 -27.80
C LYS A 85 -24.89 16.21 -26.81
N ILE A 86 -24.71 14.91 -27.07
CA ILE A 86 -25.12 13.82 -26.17
C ILE A 86 -24.46 13.97 -24.78
N ARG A 87 -23.17 14.30 -24.71
CA ARG A 87 -22.51 14.55 -23.41
C ARG A 87 -23.06 15.77 -22.64
N ASN A 88 -23.77 16.67 -23.31
CA ASN A 88 -24.42 17.81 -22.67
C ASN A 88 -25.86 17.50 -22.21
N TYR A 89 -26.42 16.34 -22.57
CA TYR A 89 -27.63 15.82 -21.91
C TYR A 89 -27.23 15.29 -20.53
N GLY A 90 -27.35 16.18 -19.55
CA GLY A 90 -26.58 16.16 -18.30
C GLY A 90 -26.61 14.88 -17.45
N TRP A 91 -27.61 14.00 -17.63
CA TRP A 91 -27.67 12.73 -16.90
C TRP A 91 -27.02 11.57 -17.66
N LEU A 92 -27.17 11.46 -18.99
CA LEU A 92 -26.67 10.33 -19.79
C LEU A 92 -25.14 10.21 -19.81
N ARG A 93 -24.43 11.34 -19.68
CA ARG A 93 -22.97 11.37 -19.63
C ARG A 93 -22.39 10.60 -18.44
N TRP A 94 -23.12 10.56 -17.31
CA TRP A 94 -22.61 9.97 -16.08
C TRP A 94 -22.57 8.44 -16.13
N PRO A 95 -23.65 7.73 -16.55
CA PRO A 95 -23.58 6.30 -16.81
C PRO A 95 -22.50 5.92 -17.81
N LEU A 96 -22.32 6.68 -18.89
CA LEU A 96 -21.27 6.43 -19.88
C LEU A 96 -19.86 6.66 -19.30
N ALA A 97 -19.66 7.71 -18.50
CA ALA A 97 -18.39 7.97 -17.84
C ALA A 97 -18.06 6.89 -16.80
N VAL A 98 -19.06 6.46 -16.03
CA VAL A 98 -18.95 5.34 -15.08
C VAL A 98 -18.55 4.07 -15.83
N LEU A 99 -19.26 3.71 -16.91
CA LEU A 99 -18.96 2.52 -17.70
C LEU A 99 -17.53 2.56 -18.27
N THR A 100 -17.10 3.71 -18.78
CA THR A 100 -15.75 3.88 -19.34
C THR A 100 -14.66 3.64 -18.29
N VAL A 101 -14.94 4.01 -17.03
CA VAL A 101 -14.01 3.88 -15.92
C VAL A 101 -14.07 2.49 -15.26
N THR A 102 -15.26 1.89 -15.14
CA THR A 102 -15.45 0.62 -14.43
C THR A 102 -15.20 -0.61 -15.29
N TRP A 103 -15.47 -0.54 -16.61
CA TRP A 103 -15.37 -1.69 -17.49
C TRP A 103 -13.95 -2.30 -17.56
N PRO A 104 -12.86 -1.53 -17.69
CA PRO A 104 -11.52 -2.10 -17.66
C PRO A 104 -11.17 -2.75 -16.33
N ALA A 105 -11.63 -2.17 -15.20
CA ALA A 105 -11.45 -2.78 -13.88
C ALA A 105 -12.21 -4.11 -13.77
N TYR A 106 -13.44 -4.18 -14.28
CA TYR A 106 -14.22 -5.41 -14.33
C TYR A 106 -13.53 -6.51 -15.14
N ILE A 107 -13.10 -6.21 -16.38
CA ILE A 107 -12.38 -7.20 -17.20
C ILE A 107 -11.11 -7.69 -16.49
N LEU A 108 -10.26 -6.75 -16.04
CA LEU A 108 -8.93 -7.10 -15.53
C LEU A 108 -8.95 -7.77 -14.16
N LEU A 109 -9.95 -7.51 -13.32
CA LEU A 109 -9.99 -7.99 -11.92
C LEU A 109 -11.09 -9.02 -11.64
N TYR A 110 -12.16 -9.07 -12.45
CA TYR A 110 -13.33 -9.91 -12.16
C TYR A 110 -13.66 -10.91 -13.26
N THR A 111 -12.83 -11.03 -14.30
CA THR A 111 -12.99 -12.03 -15.35
C THR A 111 -11.67 -12.77 -15.60
N SER A 112 -11.74 -14.01 -16.12
CA SER A 112 -10.53 -14.79 -16.45
C SER A 112 -9.62 -14.11 -17.47
N TYR A 113 -10.17 -13.23 -18.32
CA TYR A 113 -9.39 -12.44 -19.29
C TYR A 113 -8.34 -11.53 -18.63
N GLY A 114 -8.45 -11.22 -17.33
CA GLY A 114 -7.42 -10.45 -16.64
C GLY A 114 -6.06 -11.15 -16.57
N PHE A 115 -6.03 -12.49 -16.58
CA PHE A 115 -4.79 -13.27 -16.68
C PHE A 115 -4.14 -13.11 -18.05
N ASP A 116 -4.96 -13.21 -19.10
CA ASP A 116 -4.51 -13.07 -20.49
C ASP A 116 -4.07 -11.63 -20.77
N PHE A 117 -4.83 -10.63 -20.32
CA PHE A 117 -4.51 -9.21 -20.45
C PHE A 117 -3.52 -8.71 -19.40
N SER A 118 -2.57 -9.57 -19.01
CA SER A 118 -1.47 -9.23 -18.14
C SER A 118 -0.31 -8.46 -18.75
N PRO A 119 -0.02 -8.54 -20.06
CA PRO A 119 1.02 -7.74 -20.67
C PRO A 119 0.83 -6.23 -20.46
N PHE A 120 1.95 -5.55 -20.22
CA PHE A 120 1.99 -4.12 -19.93
C PHE A 120 1.40 -3.27 -21.07
N GLY A 121 1.64 -3.64 -22.33
CA GLY A 121 1.15 -2.89 -23.50
C GLY A 121 -0.38 -2.84 -23.55
N ILE A 122 -1.04 -3.97 -23.30
CA ILE A 122 -2.52 -4.07 -23.22
C ILE A 122 -3.06 -3.22 -22.06
N ARG A 123 -2.46 -3.33 -20.87
CA ARG A 123 -2.88 -2.58 -19.68
C ARG A 123 -2.74 -1.07 -19.89
N LEU A 124 -1.62 -0.64 -20.46
CA LEU A 124 -1.39 0.77 -20.81
C LEU A 124 -2.38 1.24 -21.89
N TYR A 125 -2.69 0.40 -22.88
CA TYR A 125 -3.68 0.71 -23.90
C TYR A 125 -5.08 0.90 -23.31
N PHE A 126 -5.54 -0.02 -22.44
CA PHE A 126 -6.81 0.12 -21.74
C PHE A 126 -6.88 1.39 -20.90
N PHE A 127 -5.81 1.69 -20.15
CA PHE A 127 -5.71 2.92 -19.38
C PHE A 127 -5.83 4.15 -20.27
N VAL A 128 -5.02 4.26 -21.32
CA VAL A 128 -5.02 5.42 -22.23
C VAL A 128 -6.35 5.57 -22.97
N ALA A 129 -6.92 4.47 -23.48
CA ALA A 129 -8.22 4.49 -24.15
C ALA A 129 -9.34 4.94 -23.21
N ALA A 130 -9.41 4.37 -22.00
CA ALA A 130 -10.42 4.74 -21.00
C ALA A 130 -10.26 6.20 -20.57
N VAL A 131 -9.03 6.67 -20.35
CA VAL A 131 -8.75 8.06 -19.99
C VAL A 131 -9.22 9.03 -21.06
N ILE A 132 -8.91 8.76 -22.34
CA ILE A 132 -9.29 9.62 -23.46
C ILE A 132 -10.82 9.64 -23.62
N LEU A 133 -11.46 8.47 -23.59
CA LEU A 133 -12.93 8.36 -23.70
C LEU A 133 -13.64 9.03 -22.52
N GLY A 134 -13.14 8.85 -21.30
CA GLY A 134 -13.66 9.52 -20.12
C GLY A 134 -13.44 11.03 -20.19
N GLY A 135 -12.29 11.49 -20.68
CA GLY A 135 -11.99 12.92 -20.87
C GLY A 135 -12.90 13.58 -21.90
N LEU A 136 -13.28 12.87 -22.96
CA LEU A 136 -14.28 13.30 -23.93
C LEU A 136 -15.64 13.52 -23.27
N LEU A 137 -16.06 12.60 -22.39
CA LEU A 137 -17.36 12.65 -21.68
C LEU A 137 -17.40 13.70 -20.55
N LEU A 138 -16.28 13.90 -19.85
CA LEU A 138 -16.17 14.83 -18.73
C LEU A 138 -15.91 16.28 -19.17
N THR A 139 -15.51 16.50 -20.41
CA THR A 139 -15.33 17.84 -20.97
C THR A 139 -16.70 18.52 -21.21
N THR A 140 -16.92 19.67 -20.57
CA THR A 140 -18.19 20.40 -20.63
C THR A 140 -18.26 21.43 -21.77
N ASP A 141 -17.12 21.87 -22.30
CA ASP A 141 -17.06 22.84 -23.39
C ASP A 141 -17.35 22.15 -24.73
N SER A 142 -18.51 22.44 -25.35
CA SER A 142 -18.95 21.87 -26.64
C SER A 142 -18.05 22.22 -27.82
N GLN A 143 -17.18 23.22 -27.69
CA GLN A 143 -16.20 23.62 -28.71
C GLN A 143 -14.89 22.84 -28.63
N LYS A 144 -14.71 21.99 -27.61
CA LYS A 144 -13.51 21.17 -27.42
C LYS A 144 -13.86 19.70 -27.44
N ILE A 145 -13.01 18.88 -28.07
CA ILE A 145 -13.15 17.41 -28.01
C ILE A 145 -12.85 16.97 -26.56
N CYS A 146 -11.63 17.23 -26.10
CA CYS A 146 -11.21 17.04 -24.71
C CYS A 146 -10.57 18.33 -24.18
N SER A 147 -10.88 18.69 -22.95
CA SER A 147 -10.18 19.73 -22.20
C SER A 147 -9.07 19.10 -21.35
N GLY A 148 -8.02 19.87 -21.05
CA GLY A 148 -6.96 19.39 -20.16
C GLY A 148 -7.49 18.96 -18.80
N LEU A 149 -8.42 19.75 -18.22
CA LEU A 149 -9.08 19.42 -16.97
C LEU A 149 -9.92 18.15 -17.05
N GLY A 150 -10.68 17.95 -18.15
CA GLY A 150 -11.47 16.73 -18.35
C GLY A 150 -10.60 15.46 -18.40
N ILE A 151 -9.39 15.55 -18.97
CA ILE A 151 -8.41 14.44 -18.98
C ILE A 151 -7.90 14.17 -17.56
N LEU A 152 -7.52 15.19 -16.79
CA LEU A 152 -7.08 15.00 -15.40
C LEU A 152 -8.18 14.36 -14.53
N GLN A 153 -9.43 14.80 -14.70
CA GLN A 153 -10.59 14.22 -14.02
C GLN A 153 -10.76 12.75 -14.37
N SER A 154 -10.67 12.43 -15.66
CA SER A 154 -10.77 11.05 -16.17
C SER A 154 -9.71 10.14 -15.56
N ILE A 155 -8.44 10.60 -15.49
CA ILE A 155 -7.33 9.86 -14.90
C ILE A 155 -7.57 9.57 -13.42
N ILE A 156 -7.93 10.59 -12.64
CA ILE A 156 -8.15 10.45 -11.19
C ILE A 156 -9.33 9.52 -10.91
N LEU A 157 -10.44 9.67 -11.65
CA LEU A 157 -11.61 8.81 -11.47
C LEU A 157 -11.33 7.38 -11.89
N PHE A 158 -10.64 7.19 -13.02
CA PHE A 158 -10.20 5.87 -13.47
C PHE A 158 -9.35 5.18 -12.41
N GLY A 159 -8.26 5.84 -11.99
CA GLY A 159 -7.36 5.29 -10.98
C GLY A 159 -8.08 4.97 -9.67
N ALA A 160 -8.94 5.88 -9.19
CA ALA A 160 -9.66 5.71 -7.93
C ALA A 160 -10.60 4.51 -7.97
N VAL A 161 -11.39 4.37 -9.03
CA VAL A 161 -12.28 3.22 -9.21
C VAL A 161 -11.48 1.93 -9.36
N PHE A 162 -10.38 1.96 -10.12
CA PHE A 162 -9.55 0.78 -10.33
C PHE A 162 -8.89 0.32 -9.03
N LEU A 163 -8.34 1.25 -8.24
CA LEU A 163 -7.76 0.96 -6.93
C LEU A 163 -8.81 0.35 -5.98
N MET A 164 -10.00 0.94 -5.92
CA MET A 164 -11.09 0.40 -5.11
C MET A 164 -11.51 -0.99 -5.59
N ALA A 165 -11.72 -1.19 -6.89
CA ALA A 165 -12.01 -2.51 -7.46
C ALA A 165 -10.93 -3.54 -7.08
N LYS A 166 -9.66 -3.17 -7.16
CA LYS A 166 -8.53 -4.03 -6.78
C LYS A 166 -8.55 -4.39 -5.29
N SER A 167 -8.81 -3.44 -4.40
CA SER A 167 -8.93 -3.73 -2.96
C SER A 167 -10.12 -4.64 -2.65
N PHE A 168 -11.25 -4.43 -3.34
CA PHE A 168 -12.50 -5.13 -3.07
C PHE A 168 -12.59 -6.51 -3.72
N VAL A 169 -11.70 -6.87 -4.66
CA VAL A 169 -11.67 -8.23 -5.26
C VAL A 169 -11.45 -9.32 -4.20
N THR A 170 -10.77 -8.99 -3.10
CA THR A 170 -10.49 -9.92 -2.00
C THR A 170 -11.67 -10.15 -1.07
N VAL A 171 -12.72 -9.33 -1.15
CA VAL A 171 -13.91 -9.40 -0.26
C VAL A 171 -14.73 -10.64 -0.61
N THR A 172 -14.37 -11.76 0.01
CA THR A 172 -14.95 -13.08 -0.24
C THR A 172 -15.14 -13.83 1.08
N ASN A 173 -16.09 -14.76 1.10
CA ASN A 173 -16.30 -15.71 2.20
C ASN A 173 -15.36 -16.94 2.12
N PHE A 174 -14.30 -16.87 1.31
CA PHE A 174 -13.36 -17.97 1.16
C PHE A 174 -12.64 -18.25 2.50
N PRO A 175 -12.68 -19.48 3.04
CA PRO A 175 -12.26 -19.74 4.42
C PRO A 175 -10.74 -19.70 4.64
N LEU A 176 -9.96 -20.06 3.62
CA LEU A 176 -8.50 -20.11 3.71
C LEU A 176 -7.87 -18.72 3.44
N SER A 177 -6.60 -18.58 3.80
CA SER A 177 -5.80 -17.39 3.51
C SER A 177 -5.68 -17.14 2.01
N LEU A 178 -5.90 -15.91 1.56
CA LEU A 178 -5.73 -15.46 0.17
C LEU A 178 -4.29 -15.04 -0.16
N THR A 179 -3.55 -14.61 0.86
CA THR A 179 -2.15 -14.15 0.72
C THR A 179 -1.32 -14.63 1.89
N TRP A 180 0.01 -14.52 1.75
CA TRP A 180 0.94 -14.86 2.81
C TRP A 180 0.55 -14.18 4.13
N SER A 181 0.41 -14.98 5.19
CA SER A 181 0.01 -14.57 6.54
C SER A 181 -1.32 -13.81 6.68
N GLU A 182 -2.20 -13.78 5.67
CA GLU A 182 -3.51 -13.10 5.80
C GLU A 182 -4.30 -13.64 7.00
N GLY A 183 -4.41 -14.96 7.08
CA GLY A 183 -5.10 -15.65 8.15
C GLY A 183 -4.57 -15.33 9.54
N ASN A 184 -3.24 -15.37 9.68
CA ASN A 184 -2.57 -15.03 10.93
C ASN A 184 -2.78 -13.55 11.31
N ARG A 185 -2.79 -12.63 10.34
CA ARG A 185 -3.13 -11.22 10.59
C ARG A 185 -4.57 -11.06 11.08
N MET A 186 -5.53 -11.78 10.51
CA MET A 186 -6.92 -11.76 10.99
C MET A 186 -7.03 -12.27 12.43
N TRP A 187 -6.28 -13.33 12.75
CA TRP A 187 -6.14 -13.80 14.13
C TRP A 187 -5.59 -12.69 15.04
N ASP A 188 -4.47 -12.05 14.67
CA ASP A 188 -3.89 -10.97 15.48
C ASP A 188 -4.88 -9.82 15.73
N TYR A 189 -5.64 -9.42 14.70
CA TYR A 189 -6.63 -8.36 14.81
C TYR A 189 -7.75 -8.73 15.78
N SER A 190 -8.12 -10.00 15.83
CA SER A 190 -9.17 -10.48 16.72
C SER A 190 -8.75 -10.52 18.18
N VAL A 191 -7.47 -10.71 18.52
CA VAL A 191 -7.05 -10.98 19.91
C VAL A 191 -7.49 -9.89 20.89
N LEU A 192 -7.46 -8.62 20.48
CA LEU A 192 -7.80 -7.48 21.34
C LEU A 192 -9.27 -7.47 21.80
N TRP A 193 -10.20 -7.89 20.93
CA TRP A 193 -11.65 -7.77 21.18
C TRP A 193 -12.43 -9.09 21.09
N GLY A 194 -11.80 -10.12 20.54
CA GLY A 194 -12.36 -11.44 20.27
C GLY A 194 -11.55 -12.55 20.93
N ARG A 195 -10.94 -12.30 22.10
CA ARG A 195 -10.25 -13.33 22.89
C ARG A 195 -11.14 -14.55 23.13
N ASP A 196 -12.42 -14.33 23.39
CA ASP A 196 -13.40 -15.37 23.70
C ASP A 196 -13.73 -16.28 22.50
N LEU A 197 -13.22 -15.96 21.30
CA LEU A 197 -13.30 -16.83 20.12
C LEU A 197 -12.38 -18.06 20.24
N TYR A 198 -11.43 -18.05 21.19
CA TYR A 198 -10.41 -19.09 21.32
C TYR A 198 -10.59 -19.91 22.58
N ILE A 199 -10.38 -21.22 22.45
CA ILE A 199 -10.20 -22.11 23.59
C ILE A 199 -8.76 -21.91 24.10
N TYR A 200 -8.58 -21.01 25.06
CA TYR A 200 -7.28 -20.66 25.65
C TYR A 200 -7.45 -20.34 27.15
N PRO A 201 -6.48 -20.68 28.03
CA PRO A 201 -6.61 -20.44 29.47
C PRO A 201 -6.88 -18.97 29.80
N VAL A 202 -7.93 -18.70 30.59
CA VAL A 202 -8.40 -17.34 30.91
C VAL A 202 -7.36 -16.53 31.68
N ASP A 203 -6.54 -17.20 32.47
CA ASP A 203 -5.49 -16.65 33.32
C ASP A 203 -4.18 -16.33 32.56
N LYS A 204 -4.00 -16.84 31.33
CA LYS A 204 -2.82 -16.59 30.52
C LYS A 204 -3.01 -15.42 29.54
N PRO A 205 -2.06 -14.48 29.43
CA PRO A 205 -2.13 -13.46 28.39
C PRO A 205 -2.11 -14.11 27.00
N LEU A 206 -3.00 -13.65 26.11
CA LEU A 206 -2.95 -14.03 24.69
C LEU A 206 -2.38 -12.85 23.94
N GLU A 207 -1.14 -12.99 23.50
CA GLU A 207 -0.40 -11.91 22.83
C GLU A 207 -0.46 -12.12 21.30
N ALA A 208 -0.77 -11.04 20.59
CA ALA A 208 -0.78 -11.02 19.13
C ALA A 208 0.52 -10.40 18.60
N TYR A 209 1.00 -10.88 17.45
CA TYR A 209 2.26 -10.45 16.84
C TYR A 209 2.06 -9.21 15.96
N ILE A 210 1.60 -8.12 16.59
CA ILE A 210 1.35 -6.83 15.96
C ILE A 210 1.15 -5.74 17.02
N ASP A 211 1.48 -4.48 16.69
CA ASP A 211 1.29 -3.33 17.56
C ASP A 211 -0.19 -3.10 17.94
N GLN A 212 -0.45 -2.73 19.20
CA GLN A 212 -1.80 -2.47 19.71
C GLN A 212 -2.57 -1.42 18.90
N GLY A 213 -1.89 -0.39 18.40
CA GLY A 213 -2.57 0.65 17.60
C GLY A 213 -3.03 0.17 16.23
N ARG A 214 -2.47 -0.94 15.71
CA ARG A 214 -2.98 -1.61 14.51
C ARG A 214 -4.09 -2.59 14.88
N GLN A 215 -3.93 -3.36 15.97
CA GLN A 215 -5.01 -4.21 16.48
C GLN A 215 -6.27 -3.38 16.71
N SER A 216 -6.13 -2.21 17.33
CA SER A 216 -7.22 -1.29 17.65
C SER A 216 -7.89 -0.63 16.43
N LEU A 217 -7.44 -0.90 15.20
CA LEU A 217 -8.09 -0.43 13.99
C LEU A 217 -8.67 -1.61 13.21
N TRP A 218 -7.85 -2.61 12.92
CA TRP A 218 -8.28 -3.75 12.11
C TRP A 218 -9.19 -4.70 12.87
N GLY A 219 -9.10 -4.78 14.19
CA GLY A 219 -9.95 -5.65 14.97
C GLY A 219 -11.35 -5.10 15.25
N LEU A 220 -11.66 -3.85 14.87
CA LEU A 220 -12.94 -3.21 15.21
C LEU A 220 -14.17 -4.05 14.82
N PRO A 221 -14.15 -4.80 13.69
CA PRO A 221 -15.25 -5.70 13.34
C PRO A 221 -15.52 -6.79 14.39
N PHE A 222 -14.55 -7.22 15.18
CA PHE A 222 -14.72 -8.26 16.22
C PHE A 222 -15.51 -7.77 17.45
N LEU A 223 -15.83 -6.48 17.53
CA LEU A 223 -16.85 -5.98 18.47
C LEU A 223 -18.27 -6.42 18.08
N ILE A 224 -18.48 -6.87 16.84
CA ILE A 224 -19.76 -7.36 16.33
C ILE A 224 -19.80 -8.89 16.49
N PRO A 225 -20.73 -9.43 17.31
CA PRO A 225 -20.87 -10.87 17.45
C PRO A 225 -21.21 -11.54 16.11
N GLY A 226 -20.53 -12.64 15.79
CA GLY A 226 -20.78 -13.42 14.57
C GLY A 226 -20.25 -12.79 13.29
N ILE A 227 -19.32 -11.83 13.38
CA ILE A 227 -18.67 -11.23 12.21
C ILE A 227 -18.05 -12.30 11.29
N THR A 228 -18.28 -12.17 9.99
CA THR A 228 -17.79 -13.11 8.97
C THR A 228 -16.43 -12.70 8.43
N ILE A 229 -15.71 -13.66 7.82
CA ILE A 229 -14.43 -13.38 7.16
C ILE A 229 -14.57 -12.37 6.01
N ALA A 230 -15.68 -12.40 5.25
CA ALA A 230 -15.92 -11.41 4.20
C ALA A 230 -16.09 -10.00 4.76
N GLU A 231 -16.76 -9.83 5.91
CA GLU A 231 -16.92 -8.53 6.54
C GLU A 231 -15.60 -7.98 7.10
N VAL A 232 -14.72 -8.84 7.63
CA VAL A 232 -13.37 -8.44 8.04
C VAL A 232 -12.51 -8.06 6.83
N ARG A 233 -12.63 -8.77 5.70
CA ARG A 233 -11.97 -8.40 4.44
C ARG A 233 -12.51 -7.10 3.85
N LEU A 234 -13.83 -6.89 3.91
CA LEU A 234 -14.48 -5.63 3.53
C LEU A 234 -13.94 -4.47 4.38
N TRP A 235 -13.85 -4.66 5.69
CA TRP A 235 -13.25 -3.69 6.59
C TRP A 235 -11.79 -3.39 6.21
N SER A 236 -10.99 -4.42 5.93
CA SER A 236 -9.62 -4.26 5.46
C SER A 236 -9.54 -3.42 4.18
N ALA A 237 -10.39 -3.73 3.19
CA ALA A 237 -10.46 -2.97 1.92
C ALA A 237 -10.85 -1.50 2.16
N LEU A 238 -11.80 -1.22 3.05
CA LEU A 238 -12.19 0.14 3.43
C LEU A 238 -11.05 0.88 4.15
N VAL A 239 -10.38 0.22 5.10
CA VAL A 239 -9.26 0.78 5.86
C VAL A 239 -8.10 1.16 4.94
N PHE A 240 -7.84 0.42 3.87
CA PHE A 240 -6.78 0.74 2.89
C PHE A 240 -7.19 1.73 1.78
N THR A 241 -8.43 2.23 1.76
CA THR A 241 -8.92 3.13 0.70
C THR A 241 -9.50 4.43 1.25
N VAL A 242 -10.58 4.36 2.03
CA VAL A 242 -11.38 5.52 2.44
C VAL A 242 -10.61 6.55 3.26
N PRO A 243 -9.79 6.17 4.28
CA PRO A 243 -9.06 7.14 5.10
C PRO A 243 -8.10 8.01 4.30
N TYR A 244 -7.53 7.49 3.21
CA TYR A 244 -6.59 8.22 2.36
C TYR A 244 -7.31 9.33 1.58
N ALA A 245 -8.49 9.02 1.04
CA ALA A 245 -9.34 10.02 0.38
C ALA A 245 -9.83 11.08 1.39
N LEU A 246 -10.25 10.63 2.59
CA LEU A 246 -10.68 11.51 3.67
C LEU A 246 -9.59 12.47 4.11
N PHE A 247 -8.35 11.99 4.24
CA PHE A 247 -7.20 12.83 4.56
C PHE A 247 -7.03 13.96 3.54
N GLY A 248 -7.07 13.64 2.25
CA GLY A 248 -7.00 14.66 1.21
C GLY A 248 -8.21 15.59 1.17
N TRP A 249 -9.42 15.09 1.40
CA TRP A 249 -10.62 15.94 1.47
C TRP A 249 -10.56 16.96 2.61
N ILE A 250 -10.13 16.54 3.81
CA ILE A 250 -9.94 17.45 4.95
C ILE A 250 -8.91 18.53 4.61
N LEU A 251 -7.81 18.13 4.00
CA LEU A 251 -6.64 19.00 3.84
C LEU A 251 -6.77 19.97 2.66
N PHE A 252 -7.39 19.56 1.55
CA PHE A 252 -7.58 20.38 0.35
C PHE A 252 -8.90 21.18 0.35
N HIS A 253 -9.82 20.87 1.27
CA HIS A 253 -11.04 21.65 1.44
C HIS A 253 -10.73 22.97 2.15
N THR A 254 -10.78 24.07 1.39
CA THR A 254 -10.37 25.39 1.86
C THR A 254 -11.46 26.42 1.55
N PRO A 255 -11.90 27.24 2.52
CA PRO A 255 -12.90 28.30 2.31
C PRO A 255 -12.57 29.27 1.18
N GLU A 256 -11.29 29.46 0.88
CA GLU A 256 -10.81 30.37 -0.17
C GLU A 256 -11.15 29.85 -1.58
N ILE A 257 -11.25 28.53 -1.75
CA ILE A 257 -11.52 27.89 -3.04
C ILE A 257 -12.97 27.38 -3.06
N LYS A 258 -13.87 28.14 -3.70
CA LYS A 258 -15.32 27.83 -3.79
C LYS A 258 -15.67 26.65 -4.71
N SER A 259 -14.70 25.89 -5.17
CA SER A 259 -14.87 24.79 -6.12
C SER A 259 -14.97 23.44 -5.44
N ARG A 260 -15.60 22.46 -6.11
CA ARG A 260 -15.58 21.04 -5.72
C ARG A 260 -14.30 20.30 -6.13
N GLY A 261 -13.29 21.01 -6.63
CA GLY A 261 -11.99 20.44 -7.00
C GLY A 261 -11.29 19.66 -5.88
N TRP A 262 -11.56 20.00 -4.61
CA TRP A 262 -11.04 19.28 -3.45
C TRP A 262 -11.50 17.81 -3.41
N VAL A 263 -12.65 17.46 -4.00
CA VAL A 263 -13.13 16.07 -4.08
C VAL A 263 -12.15 15.22 -4.89
N LEU A 264 -11.73 15.72 -6.05
CA LEU A 264 -10.74 15.06 -6.90
C LEU A 264 -9.35 15.09 -6.29
N ALA A 265 -8.99 16.16 -5.57
CA ALA A 265 -7.74 16.22 -4.84
C ALA A 265 -7.67 15.13 -3.76
N GLY A 266 -8.77 14.85 -3.05
CA GLY A 266 -8.79 13.72 -2.10
C GLY A 266 -8.66 12.35 -2.76
N LEU A 267 -9.33 12.13 -3.90
CA LEU A 267 -9.12 10.90 -4.68
C LEU A 267 -7.68 10.80 -5.21
N TRP A 268 -7.06 11.91 -5.60
CA TRP A 268 -5.64 11.95 -5.95
C TRP A 268 -4.76 11.61 -4.75
N VAL A 269 -5.03 12.12 -3.54
CA VAL A 269 -4.29 11.74 -2.31
C VAL A 269 -4.40 10.23 -2.05
N MET A 270 -5.59 9.64 -2.24
CA MET A 270 -5.78 8.20 -2.14
C MET A 270 -4.85 7.44 -3.07
N LEU A 271 -4.79 7.85 -4.35
CA LEU A 271 -3.91 7.22 -5.34
C LEU A 271 -2.43 7.47 -5.05
N PHE A 272 -2.07 8.72 -4.72
CA PHE A 272 -0.70 9.14 -4.46
C PHE A 272 -0.09 8.38 -3.28
N LEU A 273 -0.84 8.25 -2.18
CA LEU A 273 -0.39 7.55 -0.98
C LEU A 273 -0.38 6.03 -1.16
N ASN A 274 -1.25 5.45 -2.00
CA ASN A 274 -1.24 4.01 -2.31
C ASN A 274 -0.07 3.57 -3.20
N GLN A 275 0.74 4.50 -3.73
CA GLN A 275 2.02 4.16 -4.36
C GLN A 275 3.04 3.62 -3.34
N GLY A 276 2.88 3.96 -2.07
CA GLY A 276 3.54 3.26 -0.97
C GLY A 276 2.50 2.43 -0.21
N PRO A 277 2.84 1.23 0.29
CA PRO A 277 1.95 0.51 1.21
C PRO A 277 2.00 1.19 2.59
N ILE A 278 1.45 2.39 2.69
CA ILE A 278 1.36 3.15 3.94
C ILE A 278 0.32 2.44 4.81
N TYR A 279 0.58 2.35 6.11
CA TYR A 279 -0.40 1.80 7.03
C TYR A 279 -1.39 2.89 7.47
N THR A 280 -2.67 2.54 7.44
CA THR A 280 -3.77 3.47 7.73
C THR A 280 -3.68 4.17 9.09
N PRO A 281 -3.18 3.57 10.19
CA PRO A 281 -3.01 4.30 11.45
C PRO A 281 -2.16 5.57 11.32
N LEU A 282 -1.12 5.56 10.48
CA LEU A 282 -0.32 6.76 10.22
C LEU A 282 -1.14 7.83 9.49
N VAL A 283 -1.99 7.43 8.53
CA VAL A 283 -2.91 8.32 7.82
C VAL A 283 -3.96 8.90 8.76
N LEU A 284 -4.48 8.10 9.71
CA LEU A 284 -5.40 8.57 10.75
C LEU A 284 -4.71 9.57 11.69
N ALA A 285 -3.45 9.33 12.08
CA ALA A 285 -2.67 10.32 12.81
C ALA A 285 -2.48 11.62 12.01
N ALA A 286 -2.25 11.53 10.70
CA ALA A 286 -2.17 12.69 9.82
C ALA A 286 -3.51 13.44 9.72
N ILE A 287 -4.64 12.72 9.67
CA ILE A 287 -5.99 13.31 9.74
C ILE A 287 -6.18 14.08 11.05
N LEU A 288 -5.78 13.50 12.19
CA LEU A 288 -5.89 14.15 13.50
C LEU A 288 -5.01 15.41 13.61
N VAL A 289 -3.90 15.47 12.87
CA VAL A 289 -3.08 16.70 12.74
C VAL A 289 -3.75 17.71 11.80
N ALA A 290 -4.31 17.27 10.67
CA ALA A 290 -4.87 18.14 9.65
C ALA A 290 -6.22 18.76 10.07
N LEU A 291 -7.07 18.01 10.76
CA LEU A 291 -8.43 18.42 11.14
C LEU A 291 -8.46 19.73 11.95
N PRO A 292 -7.64 19.91 13.01
CA PRO A 292 -7.67 21.14 13.80
C PRO A 292 -6.84 22.29 13.22
N ARG A 293 -6.37 22.22 11.96
CA ARG A 293 -5.48 23.23 11.34
C ARG A 293 -5.94 24.68 11.57
N ARG A 294 -7.24 24.94 11.50
CA ARG A 294 -7.84 26.28 11.67
C ARG A 294 -8.70 26.41 12.94
N TRP A 295 -8.57 25.46 13.89
CA TRP A 295 -9.33 25.45 15.14
C TRP A 295 -8.56 26.18 16.25
N PRO A 296 -9.24 26.58 17.35
CA PRO A 296 -8.56 27.17 18.51
C PRO A 296 -7.50 26.24 19.10
N LEU A 297 -6.40 26.80 19.60
CA LEU A 297 -5.27 26.04 20.17
C LEU A 297 -5.69 25.03 21.24
N LEU A 298 -6.67 25.37 22.07
CA LEU A 298 -7.17 24.49 23.14
C LEU A 298 -7.76 23.18 22.62
N ILE A 299 -8.25 23.16 21.38
CA ILE A 299 -8.78 21.95 20.73
C ILE A 299 -7.69 21.30 19.87
N ALA A 300 -6.86 22.11 19.22
CA ALA A 300 -5.79 21.62 18.36
C ALA A 300 -4.73 20.81 19.11
N LEU A 301 -4.23 21.32 20.24
CA LEU A 301 -3.13 20.69 20.97
C LEU A 301 -3.49 19.30 21.50
N PRO A 302 -4.67 19.06 22.13
CA PRO A 302 -5.07 17.70 22.53
C PRO A 302 -5.21 16.73 21.35
N LEU A 303 -5.77 17.16 20.22
CA LEU A 303 -5.90 16.30 19.04
C LEU A 303 -4.53 15.92 18.44
N ILE A 304 -3.60 16.87 18.38
CA ILE A 304 -2.24 16.62 17.91
C ILE A 304 -1.48 15.72 18.90
N PHE A 305 -1.70 15.87 20.21
CA PHE A 305 -1.18 14.96 21.21
C PHE A 305 -1.70 13.53 21.01
N VAL A 306 -3.01 13.36 20.82
CA VAL A 306 -3.62 12.05 20.53
C VAL A 306 -3.07 11.47 19.23
N ALA A 307 -2.83 12.30 18.20
CA ALA A 307 -2.19 11.87 16.97
C ALA A 307 -0.79 11.29 17.20
N GLY A 308 0.03 12.00 17.99
CA GLY A 308 1.36 11.54 18.43
C GLY A 308 1.30 10.20 19.14
N TYR A 309 0.42 10.10 20.14
CA TYR A 309 0.22 8.89 20.94
C TYR A 309 -0.22 7.70 20.08
N TYR A 310 -1.21 7.91 19.21
CA TYR A 310 -1.71 6.86 18.34
C TYR A 310 -0.65 6.41 17.32
N ALA A 311 0.11 7.34 16.74
CA ALA A 311 1.22 7.01 15.84
C ALA A 311 2.26 6.11 16.54
N GLN A 312 2.67 6.45 17.76
CA GLN A 312 3.60 5.64 18.54
C GLN A 312 3.02 4.27 18.91
N LEU A 313 1.75 4.22 19.32
CA LEU A 313 1.04 2.98 19.67
C LEU A 313 0.90 2.04 18.46
N SER A 314 0.87 2.57 17.24
CA SER A 314 0.76 1.80 16.00
C SER A 314 2.10 1.44 15.36
N ARG A 315 3.16 2.22 15.60
CA ARG A 315 4.55 1.93 15.24
C ARG A 315 5.49 2.92 15.92
N LEU A 316 6.48 2.41 16.67
CA LEU A 316 7.44 3.25 17.40
C LEU A 316 8.11 4.32 16.51
N THR A 317 8.51 3.96 15.29
CA THR A 317 9.22 4.87 14.37
C THR A 317 8.39 6.06 13.91
N TRP A 318 7.06 6.05 14.09
CA TRP A 318 6.17 7.15 13.71
C TRP A 318 5.98 8.20 14.81
N MET A 319 6.52 7.99 16.02
CA MET A 319 6.28 8.87 17.17
C MET A 319 6.58 10.36 16.92
N PHE A 320 7.50 10.66 16.00
CA PHE A 320 7.93 12.01 15.67
C PHE A 320 7.06 12.69 14.60
N ALA A 321 6.35 11.90 13.78
CA ALA A 321 5.72 12.39 12.56
C ALA A 321 4.62 13.43 12.85
N PRO A 322 3.68 13.19 13.79
CA PRO A 322 2.62 14.15 14.08
C PRO A 322 3.13 15.51 14.59
N GLY A 323 4.17 15.52 15.43
CA GLY A 323 4.80 16.76 15.91
C GLY A 323 5.47 17.54 14.77
N ILE A 324 6.19 16.85 13.90
CA ILE A 324 6.83 17.46 12.73
C ILE A 324 5.78 18.03 11.76
N TRP A 325 4.74 17.28 11.42
CA TRP A 325 3.67 17.75 10.52
C TRP A 325 2.90 18.93 11.11
N ALA A 326 2.60 18.90 12.41
CA ALA A 326 1.92 20.00 13.10
C ALA A 326 2.76 21.28 13.08
N ALA A 327 4.08 21.16 13.28
CA ALA A 327 5.00 22.30 13.15
C ALA A 327 5.10 22.81 11.71
N MET A 328 5.21 21.91 10.71
CA MET A 328 5.20 22.25 9.27
C MET A 328 3.93 22.99 8.86
N MET A 329 2.79 22.61 9.43
CA MET A 329 1.51 23.26 9.18
C MET A 329 1.43 24.64 9.84
N ALA A 330 1.76 24.73 11.12
CA ALA A 330 1.72 25.98 11.86
C ALA A 330 2.67 27.06 11.29
N ILE A 331 3.88 26.69 10.83
CA ILE A 331 4.84 27.64 10.24
C ILE A 331 4.35 28.20 8.91
N ASN A 332 3.57 27.42 8.16
CA ASN A 332 3.06 27.82 6.86
C ASN A 332 1.79 28.69 6.98
N ASP A 333 0.97 28.48 8.01
CA ASP A 333 -0.20 29.30 8.32
C ASP A 333 0.15 30.61 9.04
N HIS A 334 1.27 30.66 9.76
CA HIS A 334 1.76 31.85 10.45
C HIS A 334 3.16 32.27 9.97
N PRO A 335 3.28 33.14 8.95
CA PRO A 335 4.59 33.52 8.41
C PRO A 335 5.48 34.18 9.47
N LEU A 336 6.59 33.51 9.79
CA LEU A 336 7.55 33.92 10.82
C LEU A 336 8.48 35.04 10.32
N GLU A 337 8.49 36.19 11.02
CA GLU A 337 9.55 37.21 10.94
C GLU A 337 9.90 37.65 12.37
N PHE A 338 11.09 38.19 12.60
CA PHE A 338 11.50 38.63 13.94
C PHE A 338 10.89 39.99 14.30
N SER A 339 9.70 39.99 14.90
CA SER A 339 9.10 41.15 15.58
C SER A 339 8.29 40.71 16.81
N ARG A 340 8.01 41.61 17.77
CA ARG A 340 7.28 41.28 19.02
C ARG A 340 5.92 40.62 18.79
N ALA A 341 5.15 41.06 17.79
CA ALA A 341 3.87 40.44 17.41
C ALA A 341 4.03 39.01 16.84
N LYS A 342 5.24 38.64 16.42
CA LYS A 342 5.58 37.38 15.74
C LYS A 342 6.35 36.39 16.62
N LEU A 343 6.84 36.80 17.80
CA LEU A 343 7.25 35.88 18.90
C LEU A 343 6.10 34.95 19.32
N LYS A 344 4.86 35.45 19.28
CA LYS A 344 3.65 34.64 19.48
C LYS A 344 3.51 33.55 18.42
N SER A 345 3.81 33.84 17.16
CA SER A 345 3.78 32.85 16.07
C SER A 345 4.80 31.73 16.27
N TRP A 346 6.01 32.06 16.73
CA TRP A 346 7.00 31.06 17.14
C TRP A 346 6.49 30.19 18.30
N GLY A 347 5.86 30.80 19.31
CA GLY A 347 5.23 30.07 20.41
C GLY A 347 4.12 29.12 19.95
N ILE A 348 3.32 29.52 18.95
CA ILE A 348 2.28 28.67 18.35
C ILE A 348 2.90 27.47 17.61
N VAL A 349 3.93 27.70 16.78
CA VAL A 349 4.62 26.62 16.06
C VAL A 349 5.26 25.64 17.05
N ALA A 350 5.94 26.15 18.07
CA ALA A 350 6.54 25.34 19.12
C ALA A 350 5.48 24.55 19.90
N ALA A 351 4.34 25.16 20.25
CA ALA A 351 3.27 24.48 20.96
C ALA A 351 2.68 23.32 20.14
N HIS A 352 2.41 23.51 18.84
CA HIS A 352 1.92 22.46 17.96
C HIS A 352 2.92 21.31 17.82
N GLY A 353 4.20 21.63 17.55
CA GLY A 353 5.23 20.62 17.44
C GLY A 353 5.41 19.84 18.75
N LEU A 354 5.51 20.55 19.87
CA LEU A 354 5.69 19.96 21.19
C LEU A 354 4.49 19.10 21.60
N ALA A 355 3.25 19.51 21.30
CA ALA A 355 2.08 18.67 21.58
C ALA A 355 2.17 17.30 20.89
N GLY A 356 2.58 17.26 19.62
CA GLY A 356 2.72 16.01 18.88
C GLY A 356 3.87 15.15 19.39
N PHE A 357 5.02 15.78 19.71
CA PHE A 357 6.13 15.07 20.33
C PHE A 357 5.76 14.51 21.71
N LEU A 358 5.15 15.31 22.58
CA LEU A 358 4.71 14.85 23.90
C LEU A 358 3.68 13.73 23.79
N GLY A 359 2.83 13.76 22.78
CA GLY A 359 1.93 12.65 22.44
C GLY A 359 2.69 11.37 22.11
N GLY A 360 3.64 11.45 21.16
CA GLY A 360 4.40 10.30 20.67
C GLY A 360 5.38 9.71 21.67
N PHE A 361 5.99 10.53 22.53
CA PHE A 361 6.78 10.03 23.65
C PHE A 361 5.91 9.63 24.84
N GLY A 362 4.67 10.10 24.93
CA GLY A 362 3.84 9.96 26.11
C GLY A 362 4.47 10.58 27.37
N ILE A 363 3.86 10.31 28.53
CA ILE A 363 4.39 10.72 29.86
C ILE A 363 5.59 9.83 30.27
N SER A 364 5.67 8.60 29.76
CA SER A 364 6.68 7.59 30.12
C SER A 364 7.87 7.50 29.16
N GLY A 365 7.74 7.95 27.91
CA GLY A 365 8.83 7.89 26.92
C GLY A 365 9.94 8.90 27.12
N TRP A 366 9.78 9.88 28.02
CA TRP A 366 10.92 10.68 28.50
C TRP A 366 11.99 9.80 29.17
N LYS A 367 11.57 8.78 29.95
CA LYS A 367 12.51 7.82 30.56
C LYS A 367 13.19 6.94 29.50
N ARG A 368 12.46 6.53 28.45
CA ARG A 368 13.02 5.78 27.32
C ARG A 368 13.98 6.64 26.49
N LEU A 369 13.65 7.90 26.22
CA LEU A 369 14.50 8.84 25.50
C LEU A 369 15.80 9.11 26.27
N GLN A 370 15.73 9.28 27.60
CA GLN A 370 16.90 9.38 28.46
C GLN A 370 17.79 8.14 28.40
N SER A 371 17.24 6.92 28.37
CA SER A 371 18.06 5.71 28.16
C SER A 371 18.66 5.62 26.75
N TYR A 372 17.95 6.08 25.72
CA TYR A 372 18.46 6.10 24.34
C TYR A 372 19.62 7.09 24.15
N PHE A 373 19.49 8.32 24.65
CA PHE A 373 20.57 9.32 24.56
C PHE A 373 21.66 9.13 25.63
N GLY A 374 21.32 8.56 26.79
CA GLY A 374 22.29 8.16 27.82
C GLY A 374 23.28 7.13 27.28
N ASN A 375 22.79 6.11 26.57
CA ASN A 375 23.63 5.07 25.95
C ASN A 375 24.47 5.56 24.76
N ILE A 376 24.11 6.69 24.13
CA ILE A 376 24.95 7.33 23.10
C ILE A 376 26.09 8.16 23.75
N SER A 377 25.89 8.63 24.98
CA SER A 377 26.91 9.40 25.72
C SER A 377 27.89 8.54 26.53
N THR A 378 27.53 7.29 26.82
CA THR A 378 28.37 6.35 27.57
C THR A 378 28.42 5.01 26.85
N ASN A 379 29.34 4.88 25.88
CA ASN A 379 30.15 3.67 25.63
C ASN A 379 31.06 3.87 24.40
N VAL A 380 32.10 4.68 24.59
CA VAL A 380 33.41 4.47 23.95
C VAL A 380 34.46 4.54 25.06
N THR A 381 34.42 3.57 25.97
CA THR A 381 35.57 3.19 26.80
C THR A 381 35.56 1.69 26.96
N ALA A 382 36.58 1.04 26.42
CA ALA A 382 36.82 -0.39 26.51
C ALA A 382 37.15 -0.77 27.97
N ALA A 383 36.13 -1.04 28.79
CA ALA A 383 36.24 -1.75 30.06
C ALA A 383 34.84 -1.89 30.66
N ASN A 384 34.15 -3.00 30.36
CA ASN A 384 33.14 -3.66 31.21
C ASN A 384 32.49 -4.76 30.36
N LEU A 385 33.13 -5.94 30.36
CA LEU A 385 32.52 -7.17 29.89
C LEU A 385 31.45 -7.60 30.90
N PRO A 386 30.19 -7.84 30.50
CA PRO A 386 29.20 -8.47 31.38
C PRO A 386 29.59 -9.93 31.65
N ASP A 387 29.38 -10.37 32.89
CA ASP A 387 29.53 -11.75 33.34
C ASP A 387 28.62 -12.69 32.51
N PRO A 388 29.14 -13.76 31.87
CA PRO A 388 28.36 -14.66 31.02
C PRO A 388 27.25 -15.45 31.75
N ASN A 389 27.20 -15.42 33.08
CA ASN A 389 26.33 -16.29 33.88
C ASN A 389 25.20 -15.58 34.65
N ALA A 390 24.96 -14.29 34.40
CA ALA A 390 23.84 -13.58 35.03
C ALA A 390 22.54 -13.77 34.23
N ALA A 391 21.65 -14.63 34.72
CA ALA A 391 20.30 -14.82 34.16
C ALA A 391 19.53 -13.48 34.14
N ALA A 392 19.16 -13.02 32.93
CA ALA A 392 18.30 -11.85 32.75
C ALA A 392 16.83 -12.21 33.06
N PRO A 393 16.06 -11.33 33.72
CA PRO A 393 14.64 -11.56 33.95
C PRO A 393 13.87 -11.47 32.63
N ALA A 394 12.96 -12.43 32.42
CA ALA A 394 12.02 -12.47 31.30
C ALA A 394 11.27 -11.14 31.13
N MET A 395 11.58 -10.41 30.05
CA MET A 395 10.85 -9.22 29.62
C MET A 395 10.02 -9.55 28.39
N SER A 396 8.70 -9.53 28.59
CA SER A 396 7.59 -9.39 27.62
C SER A 396 7.97 -9.40 26.14
N ALA A 397 7.54 -10.47 25.47
CA ALA A 397 7.61 -10.70 24.03
C ALA A 397 6.68 -9.75 23.26
N ALA A 398 7.08 -8.50 23.09
CA ALA A 398 6.63 -7.68 21.98
C ALA A 398 7.57 -7.91 20.79
N PRO A 399 7.10 -7.83 19.52
CA PRO A 399 8.00 -7.73 18.37
C PRO A 399 9.02 -6.62 18.64
N PRO A 400 10.25 -6.69 18.13
CA PRO A 400 11.20 -5.60 18.28
C PRO A 400 10.58 -4.33 17.66
N THR A 401 10.01 -3.51 18.53
CA THR A 401 9.62 -2.14 18.27
C THR A 401 10.86 -1.46 17.74
N GLY A 402 10.90 -1.18 16.43
CA GLY A 402 12.08 -0.77 15.65
C GLY A 402 12.95 0.31 16.30
N GLY A 403 13.79 -0.12 17.23
CA GLY A 403 14.58 0.72 18.10
C GLY A 403 15.32 -0.18 19.10
N ALA A 404 16.64 -0.22 18.93
CA ALA A 404 17.64 -0.78 19.85
C ALA A 404 17.87 -2.30 19.93
N VAL A 405 17.09 -3.17 19.31
CA VAL A 405 17.50 -4.57 19.07
C VAL A 405 17.49 -4.79 17.55
N ALA A 406 18.61 -5.27 16.99
CA ALA A 406 18.92 -5.46 15.56
C ALA A 406 19.42 -4.24 14.74
N VAL A 407 20.03 -3.21 15.36
CA VAL A 407 20.76 -2.16 14.60
C VAL A 407 22.21 -2.57 14.29
N THR A 408 22.74 -3.64 14.87
CA THR A 408 24.16 -4.04 14.69
C THR A 408 24.38 -5.26 13.80
N ASP A 409 23.37 -6.12 13.58
CA ASP A 409 23.61 -7.46 13.01
C ASP A 409 23.06 -7.69 11.59
N GLN A 410 22.26 -6.76 11.04
CA GLN A 410 21.74 -6.88 9.67
C GLN A 410 22.63 -6.16 8.65
N ALA A 411 23.10 -6.90 7.63
CA ALA A 411 23.90 -6.36 6.53
C ALA A 411 23.13 -5.29 5.74
N LEU A 412 23.81 -4.21 5.32
CA LEU A 412 23.23 -3.19 4.47
C LEU A 412 23.15 -3.69 3.02
N LEU A 413 21.93 -3.96 2.54
CA LEU A 413 21.68 -4.53 1.22
C LEU A 413 21.51 -3.43 0.16
N TRP A 414 22.59 -2.70 -0.12
CA TRP A 414 22.59 -1.55 -1.02
C TRP A 414 22.04 -1.84 -2.42
N ALA A 415 22.08 -3.10 -2.87
CA ALA A 415 21.47 -3.56 -4.11
C ALA A 415 19.97 -3.22 -4.20
N ARG A 416 19.25 -3.16 -3.07
CA ARG A 416 17.81 -2.83 -2.98
C ARG A 416 17.49 -1.40 -3.45
N LEU A 417 18.47 -0.50 -3.49
CA LEU A 417 18.28 0.86 -4.00
C LEU A 417 18.06 0.89 -5.52
N TRP A 418 18.61 -0.08 -6.22
CA TRP A 418 18.58 -0.21 -7.68
C TRP A 418 17.58 -1.30 -8.11
N PRO A 419 17.22 -1.38 -9.41
CA PRO A 419 16.39 -2.45 -9.94
C PRO A 419 16.83 -3.83 -9.45
N ASN A 420 15.90 -4.58 -8.88
CA ASN A 420 16.15 -5.92 -8.33
C ASN A 420 14.89 -6.79 -8.45
N PRO A 421 14.97 -8.12 -8.24
CA PRO A 421 13.82 -9.02 -8.35
C PRO A 421 12.67 -8.62 -7.41
N THR A 422 12.98 -8.33 -6.14
CA THR A 422 11.98 -8.01 -5.11
C THR A 422 11.25 -6.69 -5.37
N TYR A 423 11.90 -5.71 -5.99
CA TYR A 423 11.28 -4.47 -6.44
C TYR A 423 11.90 -4.02 -7.76
N ARG A 424 11.15 -4.23 -8.85
CA ARG A 424 11.62 -4.07 -10.23
C ARG A 424 12.30 -2.73 -10.51
N GLU A 425 11.77 -1.63 -9.99
CA GLU A 425 12.36 -0.30 -10.15
C GLU A 425 13.52 -0.03 -9.19
N GLY A 426 13.55 -0.71 -8.04
CA GLY A 426 14.38 -0.34 -6.90
C GLY A 426 13.85 0.90 -6.17
N VAL A 427 14.29 1.08 -4.92
CA VAL A 427 13.77 2.15 -4.05
C VAL A 427 13.98 3.54 -4.63
N LEU A 428 15.12 3.83 -5.27
CA LEU A 428 15.43 5.18 -5.75
C LEU A 428 14.60 5.58 -6.97
N LEU A 429 14.52 4.71 -7.98
CA LEU A 429 13.71 5.00 -9.17
C LEU A 429 12.22 4.98 -8.84
N GLY A 430 11.77 4.03 -8.02
CA GLY A 430 10.39 3.97 -7.52
C GLY A 430 10.01 5.26 -6.80
N LEU A 431 10.88 5.77 -5.91
CA LEU A 431 10.67 7.04 -5.23
C LEU A 431 10.62 8.22 -6.22
N LEU A 432 11.58 8.29 -7.15
CA LEU A 432 11.63 9.37 -8.14
C LEU A 432 10.36 9.42 -9.00
N LEU A 433 9.83 8.27 -9.42
CA LEU A 433 8.58 8.18 -10.16
C LEU A 433 7.39 8.63 -9.29
N ALA A 434 7.34 8.19 -8.03
CA ALA A 434 6.24 8.50 -7.12
C ALA A 434 6.13 9.98 -6.75
N ILE A 435 7.25 10.66 -6.47
CA ILE A 435 7.25 12.05 -5.95
C ILE A 435 7.77 13.10 -6.94
N GLY A 436 8.50 12.69 -7.98
CA GLY A 436 9.17 13.60 -8.92
C GLY A 436 8.24 14.62 -9.56
N PRO A 437 7.11 14.21 -10.17
CA PRO A 437 6.16 15.16 -10.76
C PRO A 437 5.60 16.17 -9.75
N LEU A 438 5.33 15.73 -8.51
CA LEU A 438 4.84 16.61 -7.45
C LEU A 438 5.91 17.62 -7.04
N LEU A 439 7.16 17.17 -6.83
CA LEU A 439 8.27 18.06 -6.48
C LEU A 439 8.52 19.10 -7.58
N ILE A 440 8.53 18.69 -8.85
CA ILE A 440 8.70 19.61 -9.99
C ILE A 440 7.57 20.65 -10.02
N PHE A 441 6.32 20.22 -9.82
CA PHE A 441 5.17 21.12 -9.77
C PHE A 441 5.27 22.12 -8.61
N LEU A 442 5.61 21.67 -7.41
CA LEU A 442 5.77 22.54 -6.23
C LEU A 442 6.94 23.53 -6.41
N LEU A 443 8.07 23.06 -6.95
CA LEU A 443 9.21 23.91 -7.27
C LEU A 443 8.86 24.96 -8.32
N TYR A 444 8.07 24.61 -9.34
CA TYR A 444 7.56 25.56 -10.32
C TYR A 444 6.77 26.69 -9.64
N LEU A 445 5.84 26.36 -8.72
CA LEU A 445 5.05 27.37 -8.00
C LEU A 445 5.94 28.33 -7.19
N VAL A 446 6.98 27.81 -6.54
CA VAL A 446 7.92 28.61 -5.74
C VAL A 446 8.82 29.48 -6.63
N ILE A 447 9.41 28.92 -7.68
CA ILE A 447 10.34 29.61 -8.59
C ILE A 447 9.63 30.73 -9.37
N THR A 448 8.40 30.47 -9.81
CA THR A 448 7.56 31.48 -10.50
C THR A 448 6.91 32.49 -9.57
N LYS A 449 7.15 32.39 -8.25
CA LYS A 449 6.60 33.27 -7.21
C LYS A 449 5.07 33.25 -7.12
N LEU A 450 4.42 32.22 -7.68
CA LEU A 450 3.00 31.94 -7.43
C LEU A 450 2.82 31.57 -5.95
N TRP A 451 3.74 30.77 -5.42
CA TRP A 451 3.88 30.49 -4.00
C TRP A 451 5.07 31.25 -3.40
N LYS A 452 4.78 32.34 -2.68
CA LYS A 452 5.80 33.14 -1.99
C LYS A 452 6.08 32.56 -0.60
N LEU A 453 7.30 32.03 -0.43
CA LEU A 453 7.80 31.49 0.84
C LEU A 453 8.94 32.33 1.38
N ASN A 454 8.91 32.62 2.69
CA ASN A 454 10.06 33.20 3.39
C ASN A 454 11.11 32.11 3.72
N ASN A 455 12.30 32.50 4.19
CA ASN A 455 13.39 31.56 4.46
C ASN A 455 13.03 30.53 5.55
N TRP A 456 12.28 30.94 6.58
CA TRP A 456 11.86 30.04 7.66
C TRP A 456 10.86 29.00 7.19
N GLN A 457 9.91 29.39 6.34
CA GLN A 457 8.96 28.45 5.75
C GLN A 457 9.68 27.49 4.80
N LYS A 458 10.65 27.95 4.00
CA LYS A 458 11.48 27.07 3.17
C LYS A 458 12.21 26.03 4.00
N LEU A 459 12.88 26.45 5.09
CA LEU A 459 13.58 25.56 6.00
C LEU A 459 12.62 24.60 6.73
N GLY A 460 11.50 25.13 7.22
CA GLY A 460 10.48 24.36 7.94
C GLY A 460 9.77 23.32 7.08
N LEU A 461 9.79 23.45 5.75
CA LEU A 461 9.31 22.43 4.83
C LEU A 461 10.43 21.51 4.35
N ALA A 462 11.60 22.05 3.96
CA ALA A 462 12.68 21.27 3.36
C ALA A 462 13.38 20.32 4.36
N LEU A 463 13.64 20.77 5.60
CA LEU A 463 14.37 19.96 6.58
C LEU A 463 13.59 18.69 6.97
N PRO A 464 12.29 18.76 7.33
CA PRO A 464 11.50 17.55 7.56
C PRO A 464 11.46 16.57 6.38
N LEU A 465 11.26 17.07 5.16
CA LEU A 465 11.20 16.23 3.97
C LEU A 465 12.53 15.50 3.74
N LEU A 466 13.67 16.21 3.85
CA LEU A 466 14.99 15.60 3.71
C LEU A 466 15.27 14.57 4.81
N ALA A 467 14.86 14.86 6.05
CA ALA A 467 15.01 13.93 7.17
C ALA A 467 14.21 12.64 6.97
N PHE A 468 12.92 12.75 6.63
CA PHE A 468 12.08 11.58 6.35
C PHE A 468 12.58 10.78 5.15
N MET A 469 13.06 11.45 4.10
CA MET A 469 13.65 10.77 2.95
C MET A 469 14.93 10.01 3.31
N ALA A 470 15.86 10.64 4.01
CA ALA A 470 17.14 10.02 4.38
C ALA A 470 16.93 8.82 5.31
N VAL A 471 16.14 8.99 6.38
CA VAL A 471 15.83 7.93 7.33
C VAL A 471 15.09 6.78 6.63
N GLY A 472 14.08 7.10 5.82
CA GLY A 472 13.30 6.10 5.12
C GLY A 472 14.12 5.28 4.11
N ILE A 473 15.04 5.90 3.37
CA ILE A 473 15.97 5.20 2.45
C ILE A 473 16.85 4.21 3.23
N VAL A 474 17.42 4.66 4.36
CA VAL A 474 18.28 3.81 5.21
C VAL A 474 17.49 2.61 5.76
N ILE A 475 16.25 2.82 6.23
CA ILE A 475 15.40 1.73 6.74
C ILE A 475 15.03 0.75 5.62
N SER A 476 14.72 1.22 4.41
CA SER A 476 14.38 0.34 3.27
C SER A 476 15.52 -0.60 2.87
N VAL A 477 16.78 -0.16 3.00
CA VAL A 477 17.96 -0.99 2.68
C VAL A 477 18.29 -1.98 3.80
N LYS A 478 18.01 -1.62 5.06
CA LYS A 478 18.44 -2.39 6.23
C LYS A 478 17.40 -3.39 6.72
N ILE A 479 16.21 -2.89 7.02
CA ILE A 479 15.15 -3.63 7.73
C ILE A 479 14.01 -3.98 6.77
N GLY A 480 13.74 -3.09 5.81
CA GLY A 480 12.47 -3.06 5.09
C GLY A 480 12.33 -3.96 3.86
N GLY A 481 13.21 -4.93 3.64
CA GLY A 481 13.13 -5.83 2.47
C GLY A 481 13.43 -5.18 1.11
N GLY A 482 13.36 -3.84 0.99
CA GLY A 482 13.54 -3.11 -0.27
C GLY A 482 12.48 -3.38 -1.32
N SER A 483 11.37 -4.04 -0.96
CA SER A 483 10.35 -4.57 -1.87
C SER A 483 9.35 -3.54 -2.39
N ASN A 484 9.33 -2.34 -1.82
CA ASN A 484 8.44 -1.23 -2.17
C ASN A 484 8.84 0.06 -1.42
N LEU A 485 7.99 1.09 -1.45
CA LEU A 485 8.19 2.40 -0.81
C LEU A 485 7.66 2.49 0.64
N HIS A 486 7.39 1.37 1.33
CA HIS A 486 6.76 1.32 2.65
C HIS A 486 7.40 2.24 3.69
N ASN A 487 8.73 2.25 3.79
CA ASN A 487 9.44 3.01 4.82
C ASN A 487 9.60 4.50 4.48
N LEU A 488 9.08 4.93 3.32
CA LEU A 488 8.98 6.34 2.94
C LEU A 488 7.59 6.92 3.26
N ASP A 489 6.79 6.21 4.05
CA ASP A 489 5.45 6.59 4.49
C ASP A 489 5.37 8.01 5.07
N MET A 490 6.25 8.37 6.01
CA MET A 490 6.28 9.69 6.63
C MET A 490 6.63 10.80 5.62
N LEU A 491 7.48 10.51 4.63
CA LEU A 491 7.81 11.43 3.55
C LEU A 491 6.61 11.66 2.63
N LEU A 492 5.95 10.57 2.20
CA LEU A 492 4.79 10.65 1.31
C LEU A 492 3.64 11.42 1.96
N VAL A 493 3.34 11.16 3.24
CA VAL A 493 2.34 11.91 3.99
C VAL A 493 2.74 13.38 4.17
N ALA A 494 4.01 13.67 4.49
CA ALA A 494 4.51 15.04 4.60
C ALA A 494 4.37 15.81 3.27
N LEU A 495 4.63 15.16 2.13
CA LEU A 495 4.45 15.76 0.80
C LEU A 495 2.99 16.11 0.51
N VAL A 496 2.02 15.36 1.03
CA VAL A 496 0.59 15.71 0.90
C VAL A 496 0.27 17.00 1.67
N PHE A 497 0.84 17.20 2.87
CA PHE A 497 0.77 18.50 3.57
C PHE A 497 1.33 19.64 2.71
N VAL A 498 2.52 19.46 2.15
CA VAL A 498 3.14 20.48 1.27
C VAL A 498 2.32 20.73 0.01
N ALA A 499 1.74 19.68 -0.59
CA ALA A 499 0.87 19.77 -1.75
C ALA A 499 -0.38 20.62 -1.47
N ALA A 500 -1.01 20.45 -0.31
CA ALA A 500 -2.16 21.26 0.09
C ALA A 500 -1.79 22.74 0.32
N PHE A 501 -0.60 23.01 0.86
CA PHE A 501 -0.12 24.39 1.00
C PHE A 501 0.13 25.07 -0.35
N GLY A 502 0.70 24.33 -1.31
CA GLY A 502 0.89 24.80 -2.68
C GLY A 502 -0.44 24.97 -3.43
N TRP A 503 -1.40 24.07 -3.19
CA TRP A 503 -2.75 24.13 -3.75
C TRP A 503 -3.45 25.46 -3.41
N GLU A 504 -3.45 25.86 -2.14
CA GLU A 504 -3.99 27.14 -1.67
C GLU A 504 -3.28 28.36 -2.28
N ARG A 505 -1.99 28.23 -2.61
CA ARG A 505 -1.09 29.34 -2.98
C ARG A 505 -0.76 29.32 -4.48
N GLY A 506 -1.79 29.13 -5.30
CA GLY A 506 -1.71 29.22 -6.76
C GLY A 506 -1.69 27.88 -7.49
N GLY A 507 -1.49 26.76 -6.79
CA GLY A 507 -1.55 25.42 -7.38
C GLY A 507 -2.93 25.10 -7.97
N TYR A 508 -4.01 25.45 -7.25
CA TYR A 508 -5.38 25.27 -7.75
C TYR A 508 -5.60 26.01 -9.08
N GLU A 509 -5.31 27.31 -9.11
CA GLU A 509 -5.48 28.16 -10.31
C GLU A 509 -4.65 27.66 -11.50
N THR A 510 -3.43 27.18 -11.24
CA THR A 510 -2.54 26.58 -12.26
C THR A 510 -3.16 25.32 -12.88
N ILE A 511 -3.83 24.49 -12.08
CA ILE A 511 -4.44 23.24 -12.55
C ILE A 511 -5.74 23.49 -13.31
N ILE A 512 -6.63 24.36 -12.81
CA ILE A 512 -7.91 24.62 -13.50
C ILE A 512 -7.70 25.36 -14.83
N HIS A 513 -6.61 26.12 -14.96
CA HIS A 513 -6.19 26.78 -16.18
C HIS A 513 -4.98 26.07 -16.83
N ILE A 514 -4.90 24.74 -16.74
CA ILE A 514 -3.78 23.95 -17.29
C ILE A 514 -3.46 24.28 -18.76
N GLU A 515 -4.45 24.65 -19.57
CA GLU A 515 -4.23 24.98 -20.98
C GLU A 515 -3.44 26.28 -21.17
N SER A 516 -3.42 27.15 -20.16
CA SER A 516 -2.68 28.42 -20.17
C SER A 516 -1.21 28.29 -19.75
N VAL A 517 -0.83 27.17 -19.15
CA VAL A 517 0.54 26.95 -18.66
C VAL A 517 1.45 26.37 -19.75
N PRO A 518 2.78 26.50 -19.64
CA PRO A 518 3.71 25.92 -20.62
C PRO A 518 3.51 24.42 -20.82
N HIS A 519 3.65 23.92 -22.05
CA HIS A 519 3.38 22.51 -22.38
C HIS A 519 4.21 21.51 -21.57
N TRP A 520 5.45 21.82 -21.21
CA TRP A 520 6.27 20.96 -20.35
C TRP A 520 5.63 20.77 -18.96
N LEU A 521 5.02 21.84 -18.41
CA LEU A 521 4.33 21.79 -17.12
C LEU A 521 3.01 21.05 -17.23
N GLN A 522 2.30 21.18 -18.35
CA GLN A 522 1.12 20.35 -18.63
C GLN A 522 1.48 18.85 -18.57
N GLY A 523 2.63 18.47 -19.17
CA GLY A 523 3.17 17.11 -19.08
C GLY A 523 3.49 16.68 -17.65
N VAL A 524 4.09 17.56 -16.84
CA VAL A 524 4.36 17.29 -15.42
C VAL A 524 3.06 17.08 -14.63
N ILE A 525 2.04 17.93 -14.82
CA ILE A 525 0.74 17.79 -14.15
C ILE A 525 0.02 16.51 -14.62
N LEU A 526 0.15 16.14 -15.89
CA LEU A 526 -0.38 14.88 -16.41
C LEU A 526 0.29 13.68 -15.72
N LEU A 527 1.62 13.66 -15.60
CA LEU A 527 2.35 12.60 -14.91
C LEU A 527 2.02 12.53 -13.41
N LEU A 528 1.81 13.69 -12.77
CA LEU A 528 1.42 13.79 -11.36
C LEU A 528 0.12 13.05 -11.04
N VAL A 529 -0.80 12.95 -12.00
CA VAL A 529 -2.05 12.19 -11.84
C VAL A 529 -1.97 10.80 -12.48
N ALA A 530 -1.27 10.66 -13.61
CA ALA A 530 -1.25 9.42 -14.40
C ALA A 530 -0.44 8.31 -13.74
N ILE A 531 0.72 8.62 -13.17
CA ILE A 531 1.57 7.62 -12.50
C ILE A 531 0.82 6.94 -11.34
N PRO A 532 0.29 7.67 -10.33
CA PRO A 532 -0.43 7.02 -9.24
C PRO A 532 -1.75 6.37 -9.68
N ALA A 533 -2.39 6.84 -10.74
CA ALA A 533 -3.61 6.23 -11.27
C ALA A 533 -3.35 4.94 -12.06
N PHE A 534 -2.19 4.81 -12.70
CA PHE A 534 -1.83 3.65 -13.51
C PHE A 534 -1.20 2.52 -12.69
N TYR A 535 -0.49 2.85 -11.61
CA TYR A 535 0.14 1.85 -10.74
C TYR A 535 -0.76 0.67 -10.31
N PRO A 536 -2.02 0.86 -9.85
CA PRO A 536 -2.88 -0.27 -9.48
C PRO A 536 -3.24 -1.18 -10.67
N VAL A 537 -3.15 -0.68 -11.91
CA VAL A 537 -3.41 -1.43 -13.14
C VAL A 537 -2.25 -2.36 -13.47
N ILE A 538 -1.00 -1.97 -13.17
CA ILE A 538 0.22 -2.69 -13.54
C ILE A 538 0.25 -4.11 -12.97
N ASP A 539 -0.28 -4.32 -11.76
CA ASP A 539 -0.34 -5.62 -11.08
C ASP A 539 -1.79 -6.08 -10.86
N ALA A 540 -2.69 -5.75 -11.79
CA ALA A 540 -4.10 -6.09 -11.70
C ALA A 540 -4.33 -7.54 -12.14
N TYR A 541 -4.66 -8.44 -11.22
CA TYR A 541 -5.01 -9.81 -11.59
C TYR A 541 -6.35 -10.20 -10.99
N PRO A 542 -7.13 -11.07 -11.67
CA PRO A 542 -8.31 -11.65 -11.09
C PRO A 542 -7.95 -12.48 -9.86
N LEU A 543 -8.85 -12.50 -8.88
CA LEU A 543 -8.72 -13.43 -7.76
C LEU A 543 -9.09 -14.84 -8.23
N GLU A 544 -8.10 -15.74 -8.31
CA GLU A 544 -8.33 -17.16 -8.55
C GLU A 544 -8.49 -17.89 -7.23
N LEU A 545 -9.68 -18.45 -7.01
CA LEU A 545 -9.95 -19.31 -5.87
C LEU A 545 -9.93 -20.78 -6.30
N PRO A 546 -9.41 -21.69 -5.45
CA PRO A 546 -9.54 -23.12 -5.69
C PRO A 546 -11.02 -23.54 -5.85
N PRO A 547 -11.31 -24.61 -6.60
CA PRO A 547 -12.66 -25.16 -6.69
C PRO A 547 -13.21 -25.55 -5.32
N VAL A 548 -14.55 -25.53 -5.18
CA VAL A 548 -15.24 -25.75 -3.89
C VAL A 548 -14.91 -27.11 -3.27
N ALA A 549 -14.93 -28.20 -4.05
CA ALA A 549 -14.73 -29.55 -3.51
C ALA A 549 -13.37 -29.76 -2.80
N PRO A 550 -12.20 -29.37 -3.36
CA PRO A 550 -10.94 -29.38 -2.62
C PRO A 550 -10.93 -28.54 -1.34
N VAL A 551 -11.68 -27.44 -1.30
CA VAL A 551 -11.77 -26.56 -0.13
C VAL A 551 -12.58 -27.21 0.98
N GLU A 552 -13.75 -27.75 0.65
CA GLU A 552 -14.59 -28.50 1.60
C GLU A 552 -13.81 -29.70 2.16
N TRP A 553 -13.17 -30.47 1.29
CA TRP A 553 -12.33 -31.59 1.71
C TRP A 553 -11.17 -31.16 2.61
N THR A 554 -10.54 -30.00 2.34
CA THR A 554 -9.49 -29.44 3.20
C THR A 554 -10.01 -29.16 4.60
N LEU A 555 -11.17 -28.50 4.72
CA LEU A 555 -11.76 -28.20 6.02
C LEU A 555 -12.17 -29.45 6.79
N GLU A 556 -12.79 -30.42 6.10
CA GLU A 556 -13.16 -31.72 6.67
C GLU A 556 -11.94 -32.50 7.16
N ALA A 557 -10.86 -32.53 6.37
CA ALA A 557 -9.61 -33.19 6.74
C ALA A 557 -8.98 -32.53 7.97
N ILE A 558 -8.89 -31.20 8.00
CA ILE A 558 -8.36 -30.47 9.17
C ILE A 558 -9.21 -30.76 10.41
N GLN A 559 -10.54 -30.68 10.32
CA GLN A 559 -11.43 -30.92 11.46
C GLN A 559 -11.31 -32.36 11.97
N SER A 560 -11.40 -33.36 11.08
CA SER A 560 -11.34 -34.78 11.43
C SER A 560 -10.00 -35.16 12.08
N GLU A 561 -8.89 -34.71 11.52
CA GLU A 561 -7.56 -34.99 12.07
C GLU A 561 -7.33 -34.23 13.39
N SER A 562 -7.84 -33.00 13.51
CA SER A 562 -7.76 -32.25 14.77
C SER A 562 -8.61 -32.89 15.88
N ASP A 563 -9.82 -33.36 15.57
CA ASP A 563 -10.68 -34.05 16.53
C ASP A 563 -10.02 -35.33 17.06
N GLN A 564 -9.38 -36.11 16.18
CA GLN A 564 -8.62 -37.29 16.58
C GLN A 564 -7.44 -36.94 17.47
N ALA A 565 -6.65 -35.93 17.10
CA ALA A 565 -5.51 -35.46 17.88
C ALA A 565 -5.93 -34.99 19.29
N VAL A 566 -6.97 -34.14 19.37
CA VAL A 566 -7.48 -33.61 20.63
C VAL A 566 -8.10 -34.72 21.50
N ALA A 567 -8.84 -35.65 20.91
CA ALA A 567 -9.42 -36.78 21.65
C ALA A 567 -8.35 -37.71 22.27
N ALA A 568 -7.17 -37.80 21.65
CA ALA A 568 -6.01 -38.50 22.18
C ALA A 568 -5.21 -37.68 23.21
N GLY A 569 -5.62 -36.44 23.51
CA GLY A 569 -4.93 -35.52 24.42
C GLY A 569 -3.73 -34.80 23.79
N GLY A 570 -3.59 -34.82 22.47
CA GLY A 570 -2.52 -34.16 21.72
C GLY A 570 -2.82 -32.70 21.39
N GLU A 571 -1.77 -31.90 21.18
CA GLU A 571 -1.87 -30.50 20.77
C GLU A 571 -1.89 -30.37 19.24
N VAL A 572 -2.70 -29.43 18.72
CA VAL A 572 -2.79 -29.10 17.30
C VAL A 572 -2.22 -27.70 17.08
N LEU A 573 -1.08 -27.63 16.39
CA LEU A 573 -0.43 -26.36 16.07
C LEU A 573 -0.93 -25.81 14.75
N PHE A 574 -1.64 -24.68 14.80
CA PHE A 574 -1.89 -23.85 13.63
C PHE A 574 -0.75 -22.85 13.45
N MET A 575 0.32 -23.29 12.76
CA MET A 575 1.41 -22.39 12.36
C MET A 575 0.90 -21.40 11.30
N ASP A 576 0.06 -21.87 10.38
CA ASP A 576 -0.71 -21.09 9.43
C ASP A 576 -2.23 -21.31 9.61
N GLN A 577 -3.05 -20.54 8.90
CA GLN A 577 -4.50 -20.72 8.80
C GLN A 577 -5.26 -20.50 10.15
N ARG A 578 -4.74 -19.67 11.06
CA ARG A 578 -5.36 -19.40 12.37
C ARG A 578 -6.76 -18.78 12.30
N GLN A 579 -7.09 -18.09 11.21
CA GLN A 579 -8.43 -17.56 10.98
C GLN A 579 -9.50 -18.65 10.92
N LEU A 580 -9.13 -19.90 10.63
CA LEU A 580 -10.04 -21.04 10.68
C LEU A 580 -10.62 -21.23 12.09
N LEU A 581 -9.82 -20.98 13.13
CA LEU A 581 -10.28 -20.96 14.53
C LEU A 581 -11.08 -19.69 14.82
N THR A 582 -10.58 -18.53 14.38
CA THR A 582 -11.21 -17.21 14.61
C THR A 582 -12.65 -17.15 14.14
N PHE A 583 -12.93 -17.69 12.96
CA PHE A 583 -14.27 -17.67 12.35
C PHE A 583 -15.07 -18.96 12.57
N GLY A 584 -14.56 -19.89 13.38
CA GLY A 584 -15.25 -21.13 13.74
C GLY A 584 -15.45 -22.11 12.59
N PHE A 585 -14.59 -22.05 11.57
CA PHE A 585 -14.53 -23.07 10.51
C PHE A 585 -14.00 -24.40 11.06
N ILE A 586 -13.04 -24.33 11.99
CA ILE A 586 -12.56 -25.46 12.79
C ILE A 586 -12.94 -25.22 14.25
N LYS A 587 -13.57 -26.21 14.87
CA LYS A 587 -14.21 -26.09 16.19
C LYS A 587 -13.57 -27.04 17.20
N ASN A 588 -13.71 -26.70 18.49
CA ASN A 588 -13.30 -27.53 19.62
C ASN A 588 -11.80 -27.87 19.67
N VAL A 589 -10.96 -27.04 19.04
CA VAL A 589 -9.50 -27.19 19.08
C VAL A 589 -8.90 -26.11 20.00
N PRO A 590 -8.21 -26.49 21.09
CA PRO A 590 -7.44 -25.56 21.91
C PRO A 590 -6.38 -24.81 21.09
N LEU A 591 -6.28 -23.49 21.29
CA LEU A 591 -5.29 -22.67 20.59
C LEU A 591 -3.90 -22.89 21.21
N VAL A 592 -2.95 -23.35 20.39
CA VAL A 592 -1.51 -23.21 20.66
C VAL A 592 -1.07 -21.83 20.17
N ALA A 593 -0.61 -20.97 21.07
CA ALA A 593 -0.28 -19.57 20.74
C ALA A 593 1.10 -19.45 20.09
N GLU A 594 2.02 -20.32 20.49
CA GLU A 594 3.41 -20.41 20.05
C GLU A 594 3.53 -20.74 18.55
N TYR A 595 4.73 -20.50 18.00
CA TYR A 595 5.12 -20.89 16.64
C TYR A 595 4.15 -20.40 15.54
N GLU A 596 3.61 -19.19 15.69
CA GLU A 596 2.86 -18.49 14.64
C GLU A 596 3.79 -18.14 13.46
N LYS A 597 3.35 -18.35 12.22
CA LYS A 597 4.14 -18.13 11.00
C LYS A 597 4.94 -16.82 10.99
N LYS A 598 4.34 -15.67 11.27
CA LYS A 598 5.07 -14.38 11.21
C LYS A 598 6.08 -14.23 12.34
N ILE A 599 5.76 -14.72 13.54
CA ILE A 599 6.74 -14.79 14.65
C ILE A 599 7.93 -15.65 14.23
N VAL A 600 7.67 -16.88 13.77
CA VAL A 600 8.71 -17.83 13.37
C VAL A 600 9.57 -17.22 12.26
N MET A 601 8.96 -16.54 11.29
CA MET A 601 9.69 -15.88 10.20
C MET A 601 10.57 -14.74 10.71
N ASP A 602 10.04 -13.88 11.59
CA ASP A 602 10.83 -12.78 12.18
C ASP A 602 12.03 -13.32 12.97
N LYS A 603 11.79 -14.34 13.79
CA LYS A 603 12.83 -15.01 14.57
C LYS A 603 13.90 -15.62 13.67
N ALA A 604 13.49 -16.27 12.58
CA ALA A 604 14.41 -16.82 11.58
C ALA A 604 15.27 -15.71 10.96
N MET A 605 14.66 -14.61 10.52
CA MET A 605 15.35 -13.47 9.92
C MET A 605 16.30 -12.75 10.90
N SER A 606 16.05 -12.86 12.21
CA SER A 606 16.93 -12.34 13.25
C SER A 606 18.05 -13.30 13.68
N GLY A 607 18.01 -14.56 13.24
CA GLY A 607 18.95 -15.60 13.69
C GLY A 607 18.84 -15.93 15.18
N ASP A 608 17.63 -15.89 15.75
CA ASP A 608 17.37 -16.10 17.18
C ASP A 608 17.52 -17.58 17.56
N ALA A 609 18.76 -18.01 17.80
CA ALA A 609 19.09 -19.39 18.10
C ALA A 609 18.43 -19.92 19.39
N GLU A 610 18.16 -19.06 20.38
CA GLU A 610 17.49 -19.46 21.62
C GLU A 610 16.02 -19.83 21.36
N TYR A 611 15.31 -19.00 20.60
CA TYR A 611 13.95 -19.31 20.16
C TYR A 611 13.88 -20.63 19.39
N PHE A 612 14.84 -20.87 18.50
CA PHE A 612 14.86 -22.10 17.71
C PHE A 612 15.31 -23.33 18.50
N ALA A 613 16.13 -23.20 19.54
CA ALA A 613 16.45 -24.32 20.43
C ALA A 613 15.18 -24.86 21.11
N ASP A 614 14.28 -23.97 21.56
CA ASP A 614 12.98 -24.36 22.11
C ASP A 614 12.09 -25.00 21.04
N PHE A 615 12.02 -24.41 19.85
CA PHE A 615 11.26 -24.94 18.72
C PHE A 615 11.74 -26.36 18.33
N TYR A 616 13.05 -26.57 18.18
CA TYR A 616 13.63 -27.86 17.82
C TYR A 616 13.40 -28.90 18.89
N ARG A 617 13.51 -28.54 20.17
CA ARG A 617 13.18 -29.43 21.27
C ARG A 617 11.72 -29.85 21.25
N ASP A 618 10.79 -28.92 21.02
CA ASP A 618 9.35 -29.22 20.93
C ASP A 618 9.04 -30.13 19.73
N LEU A 619 9.69 -29.90 18.58
CA LEU A 619 9.56 -30.76 17.41
C LEU A 619 10.15 -32.17 17.66
N ALA A 620 11.34 -32.24 18.26
CA ALA A 620 12.03 -33.49 18.56
C ALA A 620 11.27 -34.35 19.58
N ASN A 621 10.65 -33.70 20.57
CA ASN A 621 9.77 -34.35 21.54
C ASN A 621 8.38 -34.66 20.98
N GLN A 622 8.11 -34.32 19.72
CA GLN A 622 6.84 -34.54 19.05
C GLN A 622 5.65 -33.96 19.83
N ARG A 623 5.84 -32.77 20.42
CA ARG A 623 4.84 -32.09 21.26
C ARG A 623 3.48 -31.97 20.56
N PHE A 624 3.50 -31.65 19.27
CA PHE A 624 2.31 -31.47 18.47
C PHE A 624 1.89 -32.80 17.86
N ALA A 625 0.65 -33.22 18.09
CA ALA A 625 0.08 -34.38 17.40
C ALA A 625 -0.27 -34.05 15.94
N LEU A 626 -0.50 -32.77 15.65
CA LEU A 626 -0.84 -32.27 14.32
C LEU A 626 -0.27 -30.86 14.11
N ILE A 627 0.28 -30.57 12.94
CA ILE A 627 0.70 -29.22 12.54
C ILE A 627 0.02 -28.83 11.23
N ILE A 628 -0.69 -27.70 11.23
CA ILE A 628 -1.33 -27.10 10.07
C ILE A 628 -0.45 -25.96 9.55
N THR A 629 0.02 -26.10 8.31
CA THR A 629 0.93 -25.14 7.69
C THR A 629 0.74 -25.07 6.17
N GLU A 630 1.44 -24.14 5.52
CA GLU A 630 1.59 -24.11 4.06
C GLU A 630 2.62 -25.16 3.58
N PRO A 631 2.64 -25.51 2.29
CA PRO A 631 3.61 -26.45 1.73
C PRO A 631 5.07 -26.08 2.06
N GLN A 632 5.84 -27.08 2.47
CA GLN A 632 7.24 -26.90 2.85
C GLN A 632 8.15 -27.53 1.80
N ASN A 633 9.21 -26.82 1.40
CA ASN A 633 10.16 -27.32 0.40
C ASN A 633 11.60 -26.99 0.82
N ILE A 634 12.48 -28.00 0.81
CA ILE A 634 13.91 -27.81 1.02
C ILE A 634 14.54 -27.43 -0.32
N ARG A 635 14.28 -26.18 -0.74
CA ARG A 635 14.88 -25.57 -1.93
C ARG A 635 15.47 -24.23 -1.54
N TYR A 636 16.79 -24.11 -1.67
CA TYR A 636 17.45 -22.81 -1.63
C TYR A 636 17.16 -22.04 -2.91
N ALA A 637 16.90 -20.76 -2.76
CA ALA A 637 16.62 -19.84 -3.83
C ALA A 637 17.90 -19.46 -4.56
N THR A 638 17.78 -19.14 -5.84
CA THR A 638 18.87 -18.53 -6.60
C THR A 638 18.92 -17.02 -6.33
N ALA A 639 20.05 -16.37 -6.60
CA ALA A 639 20.19 -14.93 -6.36
C ALA A 639 19.18 -14.07 -7.14
N ASP A 640 18.63 -14.61 -8.23
CA ASP A 640 17.63 -13.95 -9.08
C ASP A 640 16.18 -14.26 -8.67
N ASP A 641 15.96 -15.18 -7.72
CA ASP A 641 14.62 -15.48 -7.20
C ASP A 641 14.13 -14.37 -6.25
N ASP A 642 12.85 -14.04 -6.33
CA ASP A 642 12.19 -13.11 -5.41
C ASP A 642 12.25 -13.64 -3.97
N TRP A 643 12.55 -12.74 -3.01
CA TRP A 643 12.62 -13.09 -1.58
C TRP A 643 13.58 -14.25 -1.28
N SER A 644 14.66 -14.38 -2.06
CA SER A 644 15.61 -15.49 -1.95
C SER A 644 16.24 -15.62 -0.55
N GLN A 645 16.61 -14.50 0.07
CA GLN A 645 17.17 -14.49 1.42
C GLN A 645 16.16 -14.94 2.47
N GLU A 646 14.93 -14.42 2.40
CA GLU A 646 13.83 -14.81 3.27
C GLU A 646 13.50 -16.30 3.12
N ASN A 647 13.48 -16.82 1.90
CA ASN A 647 13.31 -18.24 1.62
C ASN A 647 14.43 -19.08 2.25
N ASP A 648 15.69 -18.72 2.02
CA ASP A 648 16.83 -19.52 2.47
C ASP A 648 16.91 -19.59 3.99
N VAL A 649 16.61 -18.48 4.66
CA VAL A 649 16.53 -18.41 6.11
C VAL A 649 15.36 -19.24 6.64
N TRP A 650 14.19 -19.20 6.00
CA TRP A 650 13.05 -20.06 6.36
C TRP A 650 13.40 -21.55 6.18
N VAL A 651 14.07 -21.90 5.07
CA VAL A 651 14.51 -23.27 4.81
C VAL A 651 15.46 -23.75 5.89
N GLU A 652 16.45 -22.93 6.24
CA GLU A 652 17.48 -23.27 7.22
C GLU A 652 16.90 -23.47 8.62
N TRP A 653 16.15 -22.47 9.10
CA TRP A 653 15.71 -22.44 10.49
C TRP A 653 14.41 -23.21 10.74
N VAL A 654 13.55 -23.38 9.73
CA VAL A 654 12.19 -23.90 9.92
C VAL A 654 11.97 -25.19 9.13
N THR A 655 12.03 -25.12 7.80
CA THR A 655 11.61 -26.22 6.91
C THR A 655 12.36 -27.50 7.20
N LYS A 656 13.69 -27.45 7.32
CA LYS A 656 14.49 -28.67 7.56
C LYS A 656 14.14 -29.32 8.90
N ALA A 657 14.08 -28.55 9.99
CA ALA A 657 13.75 -29.09 11.32
C ALA A 657 12.32 -29.65 11.36
N LEU A 658 11.37 -28.94 10.76
CA LEU A 658 9.98 -29.38 10.68
C LEU A 658 9.86 -30.73 9.95
N LEU A 659 10.47 -30.86 8.76
CA LEU A 659 10.43 -32.10 7.98
C LEU A 659 11.33 -33.22 8.54
N CYS A 660 12.22 -32.88 9.47
CA CYS A 660 13.06 -33.84 10.20
C CYS A 660 12.23 -34.72 11.13
N TYR A 661 11.31 -34.11 11.88
CA TYR A 661 10.54 -34.77 12.93
C TYR A 661 9.08 -35.03 12.53
N TYR A 662 8.57 -34.32 11.53
CA TYR A 662 7.21 -34.45 11.04
C TYR A 662 7.17 -34.79 9.55
N GLU A 663 6.07 -35.42 9.12
CA GLU A 663 5.81 -35.75 7.73
C GLU A 663 4.38 -35.41 7.31
N PRO A 664 4.17 -35.07 6.03
CA PRO A 664 2.83 -34.73 5.56
C PRO A 664 1.96 -35.98 5.51
N ARG A 665 0.89 -35.98 6.31
CA ARG A 665 -0.21 -36.94 6.17
C ARG A 665 -1.12 -36.56 5.01
N HIS A 666 -1.34 -35.26 4.82
CA HIS A 666 -2.08 -34.71 3.68
C HIS A 666 -1.31 -33.54 3.05
N GLU A 667 -1.02 -33.67 1.74
CA GLU A 667 -0.46 -32.59 0.90
C GLU A 667 -1.55 -32.04 -0.02
N ILE A 668 -2.29 -31.03 0.43
CA ILE A 668 -3.46 -30.55 -0.30
C ILE A 668 -3.05 -29.46 -1.28
N LYS A 669 -2.45 -29.88 -2.40
CA LYS A 669 -1.84 -28.96 -3.40
C LYS A 669 -2.81 -27.89 -3.92
N LYS A 670 -4.09 -28.21 -4.06
CA LYS A 670 -5.10 -27.27 -4.60
C LYS A 670 -5.43 -26.12 -3.66
N THR A 671 -5.28 -26.31 -2.36
CA THR A 671 -5.56 -25.28 -1.34
C THR A 671 -4.30 -24.78 -0.64
N ALA A 672 -3.13 -25.31 -1.03
CA ALA A 672 -1.84 -25.01 -0.41
C ALA A 672 -1.87 -25.16 1.12
N VAL A 673 -2.44 -26.28 1.59
CA VAL A 673 -2.44 -26.64 3.01
C VAL A 673 -1.78 -28.00 3.18
N TRP A 674 -0.85 -28.09 4.13
CA TRP A 674 -0.25 -29.32 4.59
C TRP A 674 -0.70 -29.62 6.02
N ILE A 675 -1.01 -30.90 6.24
CA ILE A 675 -1.33 -31.45 7.56
C ILE A 675 -0.20 -32.41 7.91
N LEU A 676 0.62 -32.02 8.88
CA LEU A 676 1.80 -32.78 9.29
C LEU A 676 1.52 -33.57 10.57
N VAL A 677 2.06 -34.79 10.63
CA VAL A 677 2.02 -35.66 11.82
C VAL A 677 3.44 -36.07 12.22
N PRO A 678 3.66 -36.46 13.49
CA PRO A 678 4.97 -36.94 13.92
C PRO A 678 5.43 -38.16 13.11
N ARG A 679 6.71 -38.19 12.75
CA ARG A 679 7.33 -39.37 12.13
C ARG A 679 7.49 -40.50 13.14
N ALA A 680 7.38 -41.74 12.69
CA ALA A 680 7.74 -42.89 13.54
C ALA A 680 9.23 -42.89 13.90
N GLU A 681 10.10 -42.49 12.96
CA GLU A 681 11.53 -42.32 13.15
C GLU A 681 11.98 -40.96 12.59
N PRO A 682 12.75 -40.15 13.35
CA PRO A 682 13.29 -38.89 12.83
C PRO A 682 14.17 -39.10 11.59
N ALA A 683 14.01 -38.26 10.57
CA ALA A 683 14.81 -38.31 9.35
C ALA A 683 16.24 -37.76 9.56
N CYS A 684 16.45 -37.01 10.64
CA CYS A 684 17.71 -36.40 11.05
C CYS A 684 17.68 -36.05 12.55
N VAL A 685 18.74 -35.41 13.05
CA VAL A 685 18.79 -34.83 14.40
C VAL A 685 19.21 -33.38 14.27
N PHE A 686 18.40 -32.46 14.80
CA PHE A 686 18.74 -31.05 14.89
C PHE A 686 19.45 -30.75 16.23
N PRO A 687 20.38 -29.79 16.25
CA PRO A 687 21.15 -29.41 17.43
C PRO A 687 20.30 -28.77 18.53
#